data_AF-A0A9Q0YER5-F1
#
_entry.id   AF-A0A9Q0YER5-F1
#
_cell.length_a   1.000
_cell.length_b   1.000
_cell.length_c   1.000
_cell.angle_alpha   90.00
_cell.angle_beta   90.00
_cell.angle_gamma   90.00
#
_symmetry.space_group_name_H-M   'P 1'
#
loop_
_entity.id
_entity.type
_entity.pdbx_description
1 polymer ?
#
loop_
_entity_poly.entity_id
_entity_poly.type
_entity_poly.pdbx_seq_one_letter_code
_entity_poly.pdbx_strand_id
1 'polypeptide(L)'
;MRSLSPILNRSNQWSKKEEERRRRKKEGRRKKKEEEEEERDTENDNDDDDDDDDDDDDDDDDDDDDDDDEDLGDDEEQDVLGPRDCWRIRNERRRRIRRFQADADEWILEFLDDPMANFIRQRGNVMIAVYDIVQDIIDELMNGFAPGDMVGVQIQHPALREDIYVPVMGRDQLNANRIFAIIEIVMQSNDEFTFDGQMTFHIIRIEDMNGGNDDVIDDWVKSKVSVIRIRNNNDDMCLARAIVTAVAHHRKKTDPTVNWNNIRKGQSEQTELATALHARANVPIGTCGLEDIARFEEVLPEYRIVIVTRGRTEPIIHKGSNEKGMPIFLYYHDHHFDTITSMSGFLNRQAFCTKCLKAYKDPKWHKCLVKCQACRTPNGQSCEEDEDARWYCDDCHRVFKNETCFQNHKSGRTPTCHTVRRCTECSLTYSESRKKHVCGMIYCQMCQKDQPKGHLCYMQPIRASEAADTCPDYIFFDFESRVDETNGRHIPNYAVAHKVCELCVDVEDIETPCEHERQVIFSGNETIEDFCKWACSNPNSIFMAHNLKGYDGHFVVSCFSKMGMTPTSIITNGSKITYMEYELPRTARKKKVEKIVFKDSFNFIPMALSKFSKTFGLSEEKGYFPYLFNTREHEAYVGPWPDSSFYHPENMDAKQTRDFDAWY
;
A
#
# COMPACT_ATOMS: atom_id res chain seq x y z
N MET A 1 -3.83 -5.57 -68.23
CA MET A 1 -3.83 -6.94 -67.66
C MET A 1 -2.49 -7.23 -67.01
N ARG A 2 -2.35 -6.98 -65.71
CA ARG A 2 -1.24 -7.48 -64.86
C ARG A 2 -1.83 -7.87 -63.51
N SER A 3 -1.27 -8.95 -62.97
CA SER A 3 -1.85 -9.99 -62.13
C SER A 3 -1.97 -9.67 -60.63
N LEU A 4 -3.13 -9.97 -60.04
CA LEU A 4 -3.35 -10.15 -58.61
C LEU A 4 -2.96 -11.59 -58.20
N SER A 5 -1.74 -11.82 -57.72
CA SER A 5 -1.29 -13.15 -57.29
C SER A 5 -0.28 -13.29 -56.11
N PRO A 6 0.01 -12.29 -55.23
CA PRO A 6 0.84 -12.58 -54.04
C PRO A 6 0.08 -12.79 -52.71
N ILE A 7 -1.18 -12.37 -52.59
CA ILE A 7 -1.84 -12.25 -51.26
C ILE A 7 -2.46 -13.58 -50.78
N LEU A 8 -2.90 -14.46 -51.68
CA LEU A 8 -3.51 -15.76 -51.35
C LEU A 8 -2.50 -16.84 -50.96
N ASN A 9 -1.21 -16.68 -51.26
CA ASN A 9 -0.20 -17.70 -50.97
C ASN A 9 0.37 -17.61 -49.53
N ARG A 10 0.24 -16.45 -48.86
CA ARG A 10 0.68 -16.23 -47.48
C ARG A 10 -0.29 -16.78 -46.42
N SER A 11 -1.61 -16.73 -46.66
CA SER A 11 -2.58 -17.27 -45.67
C SER A 11 -2.59 -18.80 -45.63
N ASN A 12 -2.37 -19.47 -46.77
CA ASN A 12 -2.29 -20.93 -46.83
C ASN A 12 -1.01 -21.51 -46.21
N GLN A 13 0.12 -20.78 -46.25
CA GLN A 13 1.33 -21.17 -45.52
C GLN A 13 1.18 -21.01 -44.01
N TRP A 14 0.45 -19.99 -43.55
CA TRP A 14 0.20 -19.77 -42.13
C TRP A 14 -0.70 -20.84 -41.52
N SER A 15 -1.79 -21.21 -42.21
CA SER A 15 -2.71 -22.26 -41.78
C SER A 15 -2.05 -23.65 -41.68
N LYS A 16 -1.17 -24.01 -42.64
CA LYS A 16 -0.42 -25.28 -42.58
C LYS A 16 0.60 -25.31 -41.44
N LYS A 17 1.27 -24.18 -41.17
CA LYS A 17 2.20 -24.05 -40.02
C LYS A 17 1.47 -24.12 -38.67
N GLU A 18 0.24 -23.60 -38.57
CA GLU A 18 -0.57 -23.70 -37.35
C GLU A 18 -1.05 -25.13 -37.09
N GLU A 19 -1.36 -25.89 -38.13
CA GLU A 19 -1.78 -27.30 -38.03
C GLU A 19 -0.60 -28.21 -37.62
N GLU A 20 0.59 -27.95 -38.15
CA GLU A 20 1.83 -28.63 -37.74
C GLU A 20 2.20 -28.30 -36.28
N ARG A 21 1.99 -27.05 -35.84
CA ARG A 21 2.16 -26.60 -34.45
C ARG A 21 1.21 -27.34 -33.49
N ARG A 22 -0.03 -27.62 -33.90
CA ARG A 22 -0.99 -28.41 -33.09
C ARG A 22 -0.62 -29.89 -32.99
N ARG A 23 -0.04 -30.47 -34.04
CA ARG A 23 0.45 -31.86 -34.03
C ARG A 23 1.62 -32.05 -33.06
N ARG A 24 2.64 -31.19 -33.13
CA ARG A 24 3.81 -31.25 -32.21
C ARG A 24 3.42 -31.07 -30.74
N LYS A 25 2.46 -30.17 -30.44
CA LYS A 25 1.90 -30.00 -29.08
C LYS A 25 1.21 -31.26 -28.54
N LYS A 26 0.59 -32.08 -29.41
CA LYS A 26 -0.12 -33.29 -29.01
C LYS A 26 0.82 -34.45 -28.74
N GLU A 27 1.98 -34.46 -29.39
CA GLU A 27 3.00 -35.49 -29.27
C GLU A 27 3.87 -35.30 -28.01
N GLY A 28 4.27 -34.06 -27.70
CA GLY A 28 4.99 -33.74 -26.45
C GLY A 28 4.18 -34.00 -25.17
N ARG A 29 2.87 -33.71 -25.18
CA ARG A 29 1.95 -34.03 -24.06
C ARG A 29 1.76 -35.53 -23.84
N ARG A 30 2.01 -36.36 -24.85
CA ARG A 30 1.86 -37.82 -24.76
C ARG A 30 3.07 -38.42 -24.04
N LYS A 31 4.28 -37.99 -24.41
CA LYS A 31 5.54 -38.42 -23.78
C LYS A 31 5.62 -38.07 -22.31
N LYS A 32 5.28 -36.83 -21.94
CA LYS A 32 5.28 -36.39 -20.53
C LYS A 32 4.31 -37.19 -19.64
N LYS A 33 3.21 -37.66 -20.22
CA LYS A 33 2.22 -38.46 -19.48
C LYS A 33 2.66 -39.92 -19.30
N GLU A 34 3.50 -40.43 -20.20
CA GLU A 34 4.12 -41.75 -20.09
C GLU A 34 5.23 -41.73 -19.02
N GLU A 35 6.03 -40.65 -18.94
CA GLU A 35 7.06 -40.47 -17.89
C GLU A 35 6.46 -40.30 -16.47
N GLU A 36 5.37 -39.55 -16.31
CA GLU A 36 4.68 -39.36 -15.01
C GLU A 36 3.90 -40.61 -14.52
N GLU A 37 3.64 -41.58 -15.40
CA GLU A 37 3.03 -42.88 -15.05
C GLU A 37 4.12 -43.88 -14.63
N GLU A 38 5.35 -43.81 -15.18
CA GLU A 38 6.48 -44.67 -14.78
C GLU A 38 7.07 -44.30 -13.40
N GLU A 39 7.10 -43.02 -13.00
CA GLU A 39 7.61 -42.61 -11.68
C GLU A 39 6.68 -42.99 -10.51
N ARG A 40 5.38 -43.21 -10.77
CA ARG A 40 4.40 -43.59 -9.74
C ARG A 40 4.43 -45.07 -9.36
N ASP A 41 4.99 -45.91 -10.22
CA ASP A 41 5.03 -47.35 -10.00
C ASP A 41 6.26 -47.80 -9.18
N THR A 42 7.11 -46.85 -8.74
CA THR A 42 8.38 -47.12 -8.03
C THR A 42 8.42 -46.70 -6.55
N GLU A 43 7.36 -46.11 -5.97
CA GLU A 43 7.35 -45.62 -4.57
C GLU A 43 6.36 -46.36 -3.64
N ASN A 44 6.19 -47.67 -3.83
CA ASN A 44 5.50 -48.52 -2.86
C ASN A 44 6.35 -49.76 -2.63
N ASP A 45 7.35 -49.66 -1.76
CA ASP A 45 7.94 -50.76 -0.99
C ASP A 45 8.89 -50.13 0.05
N ASN A 46 8.82 -50.60 1.30
CA ASN A 46 9.67 -50.34 2.48
C ASN A 46 9.21 -49.16 3.39
N ASP A 47 9.11 -49.28 4.72
CA ASP A 47 9.22 -50.41 5.65
C ASP A 47 8.40 -50.10 6.92
N ASP A 48 7.97 -51.17 7.59
CA ASP A 48 7.37 -51.22 8.93
C ASP A 48 8.44 -51.09 10.05
N ASP A 49 7.95 -50.90 11.28
CA ASP A 49 8.54 -51.30 12.59
C ASP A 49 9.70 -50.46 13.19
N ASP A 50 9.47 -49.84 14.36
CA ASP A 50 9.90 -50.40 15.66
C ASP A 50 9.64 -49.44 16.85
N ASP A 51 9.31 -50.09 17.96
CA ASP A 51 8.80 -49.60 19.25
C ASP A 51 9.88 -49.04 20.23
N ASP A 52 9.38 -48.58 21.40
CA ASP A 52 10.00 -48.60 22.75
C ASP A 52 11.17 -47.62 23.01
N ASP A 53 11.40 -47.02 24.19
CA ASP A 53 10.87 -47.14 25.55
C ASP A 53 11.52 -46.01 26.41
N ASP A 54 11.03 -45.82 27.64
CA ASP A 54 11.74 -45.34 28.86
C ASP A 54 12.17 -43.85 28.96
N ASP A 55 12.16 -43.17 30.11
CA ASP A 55 11.56 -43.29 31.46
C ASP A 55 12.12 -42.07 32.26
N ASP A 56 11.54 -41.80 33.43
CA ASP A 56 12.15 -41.13 34.61
C ASP A 56 12.42 -39.61 34.54
N ASP A 57 12.26 -38.80 35.59
CA ASP A 57 11.61 -38.85 36.91
C ASP A 57 11.96 -37.49 37.60
N ASP A 58 11.22 -37.16 38.66
CA ASP A 58 11.63 -36.35 39.83
C ASP A 58 11.89 -34.82 39.66
N ASP A 59 11.60 -33.93 40.61
CA ASP A 59 10.78 -33.88 41.84
C ASP A 59 11.00 -32.45 42.43
N ASP A 60 10.15 -32.07 43.38
CA ASP A 60 10.37 -31.13 44.52
C ASP A 60 10.49 -29.62 44.22
N ASP A 61 9.51 -28.80 44.66
CA ASP A 61 9.18 -28.32 46.02
C ASP A 61 10.00 -27.08 46.41
N ASP A 62 9.30 -25.99 46.75
CA ASP A 62 9.43 -25.30 48.04
C ASP A 62 8.57 -24.02 48.07
N ASP A 63 7.59 -24.05 48.98
CA ASP A 63 6.88 -22.92 49.55
C ASP A 63 7.84 -22.03 50.37
N ASP A 64 7.55 -20.74 50.49
CA ASP A 64 7.79 -20.02 51.76
C ASP A 64 6.98 -18.71 51.84
N ASP A 65 6.51 -18.48 53.06
CA ASP A 65 5.43 -17.62 53.55
C ASP A 65 5.75 -16.11 53.71
N ASP A 66 4.65 -15.35 53.84
CA ASP A 66 4.37 -14.20 54.72
C ASP A 66 5.29 -12.96 54.78
N ASP A 67 4.67 -11.77 54.63
CA ASP A 67 4.71 -10.73 55.67
C ASP A 67 3.65 -9.63 55.39
N ASP A 68 2.69 -9.52 56.31
CA ASP A 68 1.78 -8.39 56.51
C ASP A 68 2.56 -7.22 57.16
N ASP A 69 2.44 -6.00 56.60
CA ASP A 69 2.68 -4.77 57.35
C ASP A 69 1.63 -3.70 56.97
N GLU A 70 0.71 -3.46 57.91
CA GLU A 70 -0.11 -2.25 57.98
C GLU A 70 0.77 -1.10 58.50
N ASP A 71 1.00 -0.06 57.69
CA ASP A 71 1.57 1.20 58.20
C ASP A 71 0.71 2.43 57.84
N LEU A 72 0.80 3.36 58.78
CA LEU A 72 -0.09 4.44 59.13
C LEU A 72 -0.04 5.60 58.13
N GLY A 73 -1.14 6.34 58.08
CA GLY A 73 -1.28 7.52 57.22
C GLY A 73 -0.24 8.60 57.51
N ASP A 74 0.39 9.04 56.43
CA ASP A 74 1.03 10.35 56.33
C ASP A 74 0.16 11.23 55.41
N ASP A 75 -0.20 12.41 55.92
CA ASP A 75 -0.79 13.50 55.16
C ASP A 75 0.27 14.03 54.16
N GLU A 76 0.36 13.41 52.98
CA GLU A 76 1.21 13.89 51.89
C GLU A 76 0.59 15.16 51.28
N GLU A 77 1.36 16.26 51.30
CA GLU A 77 1.15 17.41 50.43
C GLU A 77 0.98 16.90 48.99
N GLN A 78 -0.23 16.95 48.43
CA GLN A 78 -0.46 16.58 47.03
C GLN A 78 0.30 17.55 46.13
N ASP A 79 1.48 17.14 45.68
CA ASP A 79 2.18 17.80 44.59
C ASP A 79 1.24 17.92 43.39
N VAL A 80 1.00 19.16 42.96
CA VAL A 80 0.18 19.46 41.78
C VAL A 80 1.00 19.02 40.57
N LEU A 81 0.65 17.86 40.00
CA LEU A 81 1.36 17.27 38.88
C LEU A 81 0.97 18.02 37.60
N GLY A 82 1.97 18.35 36.80
CA GLY A 82 1.81 18.90 35.46
C GLY A 82 1.79 17.81 34.38
N PRO A 83 1.40 18.16 33.14
CA PRO A 83 1.49 17.24 32.00
C PRO A 83 2.90 16.69 31.79
N ARG A 84 3.94 17.50 32.08
CA ARG A 84 5.35 17.15 31.93
C ARG A 84 5.80 16.00 32.83
N ASP A 85 5.18 15.87 34.00
CA ASP A 85 5.50 14.83 34.98
C ASP A 85 4.98 13.45 34.56
N CYS A 86 4.12 13.39 33.54
CA CYS A 86 3.49 12.17 33.05
C CYS A 86 4.34 11.38 32.04
N TRP A 87 5.43 11.96 31.53
CA TRP A 87 6.23 11.34 30.46
C TRP A 87 7.70 11.72 30.52
N ARG A 88 8.56 10.84 29.99
CA ARG A 88 9.99 11.12 29.83
C ARG A 88 10.55 10.58 28.52
N ILE A 89 11.65 11.16 28.08
CA ILE A 89 12.40 10.69 26.92
C ILE A 89 13.26 9.51 27.39
N ARG A 90 12.94 8.31 26.94
CA ARG A 90 13.67 7.07 27.23
C ARG A 90 14.96 6.98 26.42
N ASN A 91 14.91 7.40 25.16
CA ASN A 91 16.03 7.30 24.24
C ASN A 91 15.99 8.43 23.21
N GLU A 92 17.15 8.99 22.91
CA GLU A 92 17.37 9.97 21.85
C GLU A 92 18.50 9.45 20.95
N ARG A 93 18.21 9.29 19.66
CA ARG A 93 19.19 8.85 18.68
C ARG A 93 19.14 9.71 17.43
N ARG A 94 20.29 10.21 17.01
CA ARG A 94 20.47 10.83 15.70
C ARG A 94 20.93 9.77 14.71
N ARG A 95 20.19 9.57 13.63
CA ARG A 95 20.56 8.66 12.54
C ARG A 95 20.43 9.36 11.20
N ARG A 96 21.41 9.17 10.33
CA ARG A 96 21.32 9.69 8.97
C ARG A 96 20.36 8.83 8.15
N ILE A 97 19.20 9.38 7.75
CA ILE A 97 18.26 8.66 6.89
C ILE A 97 18.70 8.81 5.44
N ARG A 98 19.47 7.83 4.97
CA ARG A 98 20.05 7.79 3.61
C ARG A 98 19.01 8.00 2.49
N ARG A 99 17.73 7.67 2.73
CA ARG A 99 16.64 7.87 1.77
C ARG A 99 16.30 9.35 1.53
N PHE A 100 16.43 10.20 2.55
CA PHE A 100 16.12 11.63 2.50
C PHE A 100 17.37 12.50 2.48
N GLN A 101 18.58 11.90 2.51
CA GLN A 101 19.87 12.58 2.70
C GLN A 101 19.98 13.45 3.96
N ALA A 102 18.91 13.59 4.73
CA ALA A 102 18.82 14.33 5.97
C ALA A 102 19.25 13.51 7.19
N ASP A 103 19.74 14.22 8.19
CA ASP A 103 19.83 13.69 9.54
C ASP A 103 18.42 13.64 10.12
N ALA A 104 18.12 12.54 10.81
CA ALA A 104 16.90 12.39 11.56
C ALA A 104 17.21 12.17 13.02
N ASP A 105 16.58 12.97 13.84
CA ASP A 105 16.59 12.83 15.28
C ASP A 105 15.35 12.03 15.66
N GLU A 106 15.53 11.01 16.50
CA GLU A 106 14.44 10.15 16.96
C GLU A 106 14.38 10.13 18.48
N TRP A 107 13.19 10.38 19.00
CA TRP A 107 12.89 10.29 20.42
C TRP A 107 11.91 9.16 20.66
N ILE A 108 12.23 8.33 21.65
CA ILE A 108 11.31 7.35 22.20
C ILE A 108 10.87 7.88 23.56
N LEU A 109 9.59 8.20 23.67
CA LEU A 109 8.95 8.69 24.88
C LEU A 109 8.18 7.54 25.52
N GLU A 110 8.25 7.47 26.84
CA GLU A 110 7.46 6.55 27.65
C GLU A 110 6.64 7.35 28.67
N PHE A 111 5.45 6.83 28.99
CA PHE A 111 4.56 7.43 29.98
C PHE A 111 4.78 6.76 31.34
N LEU A 112 4.61 7.54 32.41
CA LEU A 112 4.79 7.08 33.78
C LEU A 112 3.42 6.78 34.39
N ASP A 113 3.18 5.53 34.79
CA ASP A 113 1.88 5.05 35.25
C ASP A 113 1.32 5.85 36.45
N ASP A 114 2.09 5.98 37.53
CA ASP A 114 1.61 6.65 38.76
C ASP A 114 1.39 8.16 38.57
N PRO A 115 2.32 8.95 37.98
CA PRO A 115 2.10 10.35 37.71
C PRO A 115 0.92 10.60 36.77
N MET A 116 0.75 9.77 35.74
CA MET A 116 -0.33 9.91 34.78
C MET A 116 -1.70 9.55 35.40
N ALA A 117 -1.77 8.49 36.18
CA ALA A 117 -2.99 8.13 36.90
C ALA A 117 -3.42 9.24 37.86
N ASN A 118 -2.47 9.87 38.55
CA ASN A 118 -2.74 11.00 39.44
C ASN A 118 -3.14 12.27 38.66
N PHE A 119 -2.47 12.57 37.54
CA PHE A 119 -2.82 13.70 36.68
C PHE A 119 -4.22 13.57 36.05
N ILE A 120 -4.58 12.36 35.59
CA ILE A 120 -5.92 12.04 35.10
C ILE A 120 -6.96 12.30 36.18
N ARG A 121 -6.71 11.87 37.43
CA ARG A 121 -7.59 12.15 38.57
C ARG A 121 -7.72 13.65 38.86
N GLN A 122 -6.61 14.40 38.80
CA GLN A 122 -6.60 15.86 39.00
C GLN A 122 -7.42 16.60 37.93
N ARG A 123 -7.38 16.15 36.66
CA ARG A 123 -8.14 16.74 35.55
C ARG A 123 -9.60 16.31 35.49
N GLY A 124 -9.96 15.18 36.10
CA GLY A 124 -11.32 14.63 36.14
C GLY A 124 -11.84 14.11 34.79
N ASN A 125 -11.02 14.13 33.74
CA ASN A 125 -11.36 13.64 32.41
C ASN A 125 -10.11 13.12 31.70
N VAL A 126 -10.11 11.81 31.40
CA VAL A 126 -9.00 11.11 30.74
C VAL A 126 -8.64 11.78 29.41
N MET A 127 -9.62 12.13 28.58
CA MET A 127 -9.38 12.71 27.27
C MET A 127 -8.75 14.11 27.36
N ILE A 128 -9.13 14.91 28.36
CA ILE A 128 -8.51 16.23 28.60
C ILE A 128 -7.06 16.05 29.08
N ALA A 129 -6.82 15.11 29.99
CA ALA A 129 -5.47 14.80 30.47
C ALA A 129 -4.56 14.32 29.33
N VAL A 130 -5.04 13.41 28.47
CA VAL A 130 -4.31 12.93 27.29
C VAL A 130 -4.00 14.06 26.32
N TYR A 131 -4.98 14.93 26.04
CA TYR A 131 -4.75 16.08 25.18
C TYR A 131 -3.66 17.00 25.74
N ASP A 132 -3.72 17.32 27.03
CA ASP A 132 -2.75 18.20 27.70
C ASP A 132 -1.34 17.58 27.71
N ILE A 133 -1.22 16.26 27.93
CA ILE A 133 0.07 15.54 27.85
C ILE A 133 0.63 15.58 26.42
N VAL A 134 -0.19 15.29 25.42
CA VAL A 134 0.26 15.31 24.01
C VAL A 134 0.62 16.73 23.56
N GLN A 135 -0.12 17.74 24.03
CA GLN A 135 0.19 19.15 23.78
C GLN A 135 1.54 19.54 24.39
N ASP A 136 1.81 19.14 25.63
CA ASP A 136 3.10 19.37 26.29
C ASP A 136 4.27 18.70 25.57
N ILE A 137 4.10 17.44 25.11
CA ILE A 137 5.10 16.74 24.28
C ILE A 137 5.41 17.52 23.00
N ILE A 138 4.38 18.02 22.32
CA ILE A 138 4.51 18.78 21.09
C ILE A 138 5.20 20.12 21.36
N ASP A 139 4.80 20.83 22.40
CA ASP A 139 5.40 22.12 22.74
C ASP A 139 6.88 21.98 23.13
N GLU A 140 7.24 20.96 23.92
CA GLU A 140 8.62 20.67 24.31
C GLU A 140 9.49 20.34 23.08
N LEU A 141 9.07 19.38 22.25
CA LEU A 141 9.89 18.90 21.14
C LEU A 141 9.92 19.87 19.95
N MET A 142 8.77 20.45 19.59
CA MET A 142 8.67 21.33 18.40
C MET A 142 9.40 22.65 18.60
N ASN A 143 9.63 23.12 19.83
CA ASN A 143 10.40 24.34 20.09
C ASN A 143 11.85 24.25 19.61
N GLY A 144 12.42 23.04 19.53
CA GLY A 144 13.76 22.80 19.00
C GLY A 144 13.83 22.65 17.48
N PHE A 145 12.69 22.55 16.78
CA PHE A 145 12.66 22.21 15.36
C PHE A 145 12.57 23.46 14.46
N ALA A 146 13.30 23.42 13.34
CA ALA A 146 13.26 24.49 12.35
C ALA A 146 11.94 24.47 11.56
N PRO A 147 11.47 25.62 11.03
CA PRO A 147 10.21 25.70 10.29
C PRO A 147 10.08 24.77 9.07
N GLY A 148 11.20 24.35 8.46
CA GLY A 148 11.21 23.43 7.31
C GLY A 148 11.31 21.95 7.68
N ASP A 149 11.48 21.63 8.97
CA ASP A 149 11.68 20.24 9.39
C ASP A 149 10.40 19.42 9.23
N MET A 150 10.58 18.16 8.88
CA MET A 150 9.48 17.21 8.73
C MET A 150 9.43 16.31 9.96
N VAL A 151 8.24 16.08 10.50
CA VAL A 151 8.04 15.28 11.72
C VAL A 151 6.99 14.19 11.50
N GLY A 152 7.29 12.98 11.97
CA GLY A 152 6.35 11.87 12.05
C GLY A 152 6.26 11.31 13.47
N VAL A 153 5.14 10.66 13.77
CA VAL A 153 4.90 10.04 15.08
C VAL A 153 4.42 8.62 14.86
N GLN A 154 5.03 7.67 15.56
CA GLN A 154 4.58 6.29 15.65
C GLN A 154 4.22 6.02 17.10
N ILE A 155 3.08 5.40 17.34
CA ILE A 155 2.57 5.10 18.68
C ILE A 155 2.45 3.58 18.80
N GLN A 156 3.07 3.02 19.83
CA GLN A 156 3.01 1.59 20.11
C GLN A 156 2.30 1.35 21.45
N HIS A 157 1.58 0.23 21.54
CA HIS A 157 0.94 -0.22 22.77
C HIS A 157 0.66 -1.74 22.65
N PRO A 158 0.84 -2.55 23.70
CA PRO A 158 0.65 -4.01 23.62
C PRO A 158 -0.73 -4.47 23.15
N ALA A 159 -1.79 -3.73 23.50
CA ALA A 159 -3.16 -4.00 23.04
C ALA A 159 -3.42 -3.67 21.55
N LEU A 160 -2.43 -3.12 20.83
CA LEU A 160 -2.55 -2.84 19.39
C LEU A 160 -1.95 -3.99 18.57
N ARG A 161 -2.74 -4.50 17.62
CA ARG A 161 -2.26 -5.51 16.65
C ARG A 161 -1.21 -4.93 15.68
N GLU A 162 -1.30 -3.64 15.39
CA GLU A 162 -0.38 -2.89 14.54
C GLU A 162 -0.17 -1.49 15.14
N ASP A 163 1.06 -0.97 15.05
CA ASP A 163 1.38 0.38 15.54
C ASP A 163 0.57 1.45 14.82
N ILE A 164 0.20 2.50 15.55
CA ILE A 164 -0.49 3.65 14.97
C ILE A 164 0.57 4.58 14.37
N TYR A 165 0.37 4.95 13.10
CA TYR A 165 1.31 5.79 12.37
C TYR A 165 0.68 7.13 11.99
N VAL A 166 1.24 8.21 12.52
CA VAL A 166 0.99 9.58 12.08
C VAL A 166 1.99 9.90 10.96
N PRO A 167 1.52 10.17 9.73
CA PRO A 167 2.39 10.41 8.58
C PRO A 167 3.40 11.53 8.82
N VAL A 168 4.57 11.42 8.21
CA VAL A 168 5.59 12.48 8.24
C VAL A 168 5.06 13.71 7.50
N MET A 169 5.05 14.86 8.16
CA MET A 169 4.51 16.13 7.65
C MET A 169 5.37 17.31 8.14
N GLY A 170 5.16 18.52 7.59
CA GLY A 170 5.89 19.69 8.07
C GLY A 170 5.65 19.96 9.56
N ARG A 171 6.64 20.50 10.26
CA ARG A 171 6.57 20.87 11.69
C ARG A 171 5.30 21.67 12.01
N ASP A 172 4.94 22.61 11.16
CA ASP A 172 3.75 23.47 11.27
C ASP A 172 2.43 22.70 11.14
N GLN A 173 2.45 21.51 10.56
CA GLN A 173 1.27 20.69 10.30
C GLN A 173 0.99 19.66 11.39
N LEU A 174 1.97 19.34 12.24
CA LEU A 174 1.83 18.39 13.33
C LEU A 174 1.46 19.12 14.62
N ASN A 175 0.26 18.89 15.12
CA ASN A 175 -0.24 19.48 16.37
C ASN A 175 -0.96 18.43 17.23
N ALA A 176 -1.17 18.77 18.51
CA ALA A 176 -1.78 17.87 19.48
C ALA A 176 -3.16 17.37 19.02
N ASN A 177 -3.99 18.25 18.44
CA ASN A 177 -5.31 17.89 17.91
C ASN A 177 -5.27 16.73 16.91
N ARG A 178 -4.27 16.68 16.03
CA ARG A 178 -4.14 15.60 15.03
C ARG A 178 -3.76 14.27 15.64
N ILE A 179 -2.79 14.28 16.56
CA ILE A 179 -2.35 13.06 17.25
C ILE A 179 -3.49 12.55 18.13
N PHE A 180 -4.12 13.46 18.87
CA PHE A 180 -5.26 13.19 19.73
C PHE A 180 -6.45 12.59 18.97
N ALA A 181 -6.83 13.15 17.81
CA ALA A 181 -7.93 12.61 17.01
C ALA A 181 -7.69 11.16 16.56
N ILE A 182 -6.43 10.79 16.32
CA ILE A 182 -6.09 9.41 15.94
C ILE A 182 -6.18 8.49 17.17
N ILE A 183 -5.67 8.92 18.32
CA ILE A 183 -5.77 8.17 19.59
C ILE A 183 -7.24 7.97 19.97
N GLU A 184 -8.07 9.01 19.85
CA GLU A 184 -9.50 8.95 20.14
C GLU A 184 -10.23 7.91 19.27
N ILE A 185 -9.94 7.86 17.97
CA ILE A 185 -10.53 6.86 17.06
C ILE A 185 -10.15 5.43 17.49
N VAL A 186 -8.90 5.23 17.93
CA VAL A 186 -8.43 3.91 18.33
C VAL A 186 -9.03 3.49 19.67
N MET A 187 -9.12 4.39 20.65
CA MET A 187 -9.82 4.15 21.91
C MET A 187 -11.29 3.82 21.70
N GLN A 188 -11.96 4.45 20.72
CA GLN A 188 -13.37 4.16 20.42
C GLN A 188 -13.59 2.84 19.66
N SER A 189 -12.54 2.23 19.11
CA SER A 189 -12.64 1.04 18.27
C SER A 189 -11.95 -0.20 18.84
N ASN A 190 -11.26 -0.06 19.98
CA ASN A 190 -10.60 -1.14 20.70
C ASN A 190 -10.78 -0.97 22.21
N ASP A 191 -11.67 -1.78 22.80
CA ASP A 191 -12.00 -1.71 24.24
C ASP A 191 -10.82 -2.11 25.16
N GLU A 192 -9.81 -2.81 24.62
CA GLU A 192 -8.58 -3.19 25.35
C GLU A 192 -7.48 -2.11 25.27
N PHE A 193 -7.66 -1.07 24.43
CA PHE A 193 -6.67 -0.01 24.26
C PHE A 193 -6.90 1.13 25.26
N THR A 194 -5.96 1.26 26.20
CA THR A 194 -5.94 2.31 27.22
C THR A 194 -4.77 3.26 27.01
N PHE A 195 -4.91 4.48 27.51
CA PHE A 195 -3.79 5.43 27.58
C PHE A 195 -3.10 5.23 28.93
N ASP A 196 -2.09 4.37 28.94
CA ASP A 196 -1.33 3.95 30.13
C ASP A 196 0.19 3.95 29.87
N GLY A 197 0.99 3.64 30.89
CA GLY A 197 2.45 3.62 30.85
C GLY A 197 3.03 2.56 29.91
N GLN A 198 2.22 1.65 29.38
CA GLN A 198 2.66 0.69 28.36
C GLN A 198 2.71 1.30 26.95
N MET A 199 2.15 2.51 26.79
CA MET A 199 2.21 3.25 25.54
C MET A 199 3.59 3.86 25.31
N THR A 200 4.08 3.83 24.07
CA THR A 200 5.32 4.52 23.69
C THR A 200 5.11 5.39 22.47
N PHE A 201 5.71 6.59 22.50
CA PHE A 201 5.70 7.52 21.38
C PHE A 201 7.08 7.56 20.74
N HIS A 202 7.13 7.23 19.46
CA HIS A 202 8.31 7.27 18.62
C HIS A 202 8.19 8.47 17.69
N ILE A 203 8.86 9.56 18.05
CA ILE A 203 8.85 10.81 17.28
C ILE A 203 10.10 10.86 16.43
N ILE A 204 9.94 11.11 15.13
CA ILE A 204 11.04 11.20 14.16
C ILE A 204 10.99 12.58 13.53
N ARG A 205 12.02 13.40 13.76
CA ARG A 205 12.27 14.65 13.03
C ARG A 205 13.25 14.36 11.90
N ILE A 206 13.05 14.99 10.75
CA ILE A 206 13.95 14.98 9.60
C ILE A 206 14.30 16.44 9.31
N GLU A 207 15.60 16.77 9.39
CA GLU A 207 16.09 18.14 9.14
C GLU A 207 15.90 18.55 7.68
N ASP A 208 15.49 19.80 7.45
CA ASP A 208 15.31 20.36 6.10
C ASP A 208 16.65 20.49 5.34
N MET A 209 16.69 20.03 4.09
CA MET A 209 17.79 20.31 3.15
C MET A 209 17.32 21.32 2.12
N ASN A 210 17.76 22.58 2.29
CA ASN A 210 17.64 23.60 1.26
C ASN A 210 18.26 23.13 -0.07
N GLY A 211 17.40 22.92 -1.07
CA GLY A 211 17.75 22.94 -2.49
C GLY A 211 17.90 21.57 -3.17
N GLY A 212 16.89 21.18 -3.95
CA GLY A 212 16.97 20.13 -4.95
C GLY A 212 15.78 20.15 -5.90
N ASN A 213 16.03 20.42 -7.19
CA ASN A 213 15.07 20.67 -8.28
C ASN A 213 13.73 19.89 -8.25
N ASP A 214 12.65 20.67 -8.24
CA ASP A 214 11.21 20.34 -8.28
C ASP A 214 10.67 19.87 -9.64
N ASP A 215 11.28 18.88 -10.31
CA ASP A 215 10.79 18.44 -11.64
C ASP A 215 10.02 17.11 -11.67
N VAL A 216 10.02 16.31 -10.60
CA VAL A 216 9.43 14.94 -10.62
C VAL A 216 7.94 14.91 -10.22
N ILE A 217 7.48 15.86 -9.42
CA ILE A 217 6.07 15.96 -8.97
C ILE A 217 5.16 16.45 -10.11
N ASP A 218 5.77 17.19 -11.04
CA ASP A 218 5.15 17.81 -12.18
C ASP A 218 4.50 16.80 -13.13
N ASP A 219 5.16 15.69 -13.44
CA ASP A 219 4.77 14.81 -14.55
C ASP A 219 3.57 13.90 -14.23
N TRP A 220 3.38 13.47 -12.97
CA TRP A 220 2.18 12.70 -12.59
C TRP A 220 0.93 13.59 -12.60
N VAL A 221 0.99 14.78 -12.02
CA VAL A 221 -0.13 15.74 -12.03
C VAL A 221 -0.40 16.24 -13.45
N LYS A 222 0.64 16.52 -14.25
CA LYS A 222 0.52 16.87 -15.69
C LYS A 222 -0.22 15.81 -16.50
N SER A 223 -0.03 14.53 -16.18
CA SER A 223 -0.70 13.42 -16.89
C SER A 223 -2.19 13.28 -16.55
N LYS A 224 -2.66 13.87 -15.44
CA LYS A 224 -4.01 13.70 -14.91
C LYS A 224 -4.95 14.79 -15.39
N VAL A 225 -5.77 14.47 -16.39
CA VAL A 225 -6.86 15.34 -16.88
C VAL A 225 -7.86 15.73 -15.78
N SER A 226 -7.95 14.94 -14.70
CA SER A 226 -8.85 15.19 -13.57
C SER A 226 -8.38 16.29 -12.62
N VAL A 227 -7.16 16.80 -12.75
CA VAL A 227 -6.61 17.89 -11.92
C VAL A 227 -6.43 19.13 -12.78
N ILE A 228 -6.93 20.27 -12.30
CA ILE A 228 -6.63 21.58 -12.87
C ILE A 228 -5.58 22.21 -11.99
N ARG A 229 -4.43 22.47 -12.60
CA ARG A 229 -3.33 23.12 -11.93
C ARG A 229 -3.59 24.60 -11.73
N ILE A 230 -3.47 25.06 -10.50
CA ILE A 230 -3.56 26.47 -10.17
C ILE A 230 -2.19 27.11 -10.37
N ARG A 231 -2.19 28.32 -10.93
CA ARG A 231 -0.98 29.10 -11.13
C ARG A 231 -1.01 30.24 -10.12
N ASN A 232 0.01 30.30 -9.27
CA ASN A 232 0.25 31.49 -8.44
C ASN A 232 1.06 32.47 -9.28
N ASN A 233 0.40 33.51 -9.76
CA ASN A 233 1.07 34.58 -10.50
C ASN A 233 1.53 35.67 -9.51
N ASN A 234 2.45 35.30 -8.61
CA ASN A 234 3.08 36.17 -7.59
C ASN A 234 2.13 36.71 -6.50
N ASP A 235 1.03 36.02 -6.19
CA ASP A 235 0.02 36.49 -5.22
C ASP A 235 -0.30 35.50 -4.09
N ASP A 236 0.32 34.30 -4.10
CA ASP A 236 0.17 33.24 -3.10
C ASP A 236 -1.27 32.80 -2.76
N MET A 237 -2.26 33.15 -3.60
CA MET A 237 -3.69 32.87 -3.39
C MET A 237 -4.13 31.46 -3.86
N CYS A 238 -3.26 30.46 -3.84
CA CYS A 238 -3.53 29.15 -4.45
C CYS A 238 -4.82 28.49 -3.90
N LEU A 239 -5.06 28.56 -2.59
CA LEU A 239 -6.27 28.01 -1.96
C LEU A 239 -7.54 28.67 -2.51
N ALA A 240 -7.61 30.01 -2.48
CA ALA A 240 -8.78 30.75 -2.96
C ALA A 240 -9.02 30.53 -4.47
N ARG A 241 -7.94 30.52 -5.28
CA ARG A 241 -8.00 30.21 -6.72
C ARG A 241 -8.50 28.78 -6.97
N ALA A 242 -8.07 27.81 -6.18
CA ALA A 242 -8.53 26.43 -6.29
C ALA A 242 -10.02 26.31 -5.93
N ILE A 243 -10.47 26.96 -4.85
CA ILE A 243 -11.88 26.98 -4.44
C ILE A 243 -12.75 27.59 -5.54
N VAL A 244 -12.41 28.77 -6.05
CA VAL A 244 -13.16 29.45 -7.12
C VAL A 244 -13.24 28.59 -8.38
N THR A 245 -12.14 27.94 -8.74
CA THR A 245 -12.09 27.05 -9.91
C THR A 245 -12.97 25.82 -9.72
N ALA A 246 -12.98 25.22 -8.53
CA ALA A 246 -13.85 24.10 -8.21
C ALA A 246 -15.34 24.50 -8.24
N VAL A 247 -15.69 25.66 -7.68
CA VAL A 247 -17.05 26.22 -7.72
C VAL A 247 -17.51 26.46 -9.16
N ALA A 248 -16.67 27.09 -9.99
CA ALA A 248 -16.95 27.32 -11.40
C ALA A 248 -17.13 26.00 -12.17
N HIS A 249 -16.35 24.96 -11.85
CA HIS A 249 -16.47 23.63 -12.45
C HIS A 249 -17.85 23.01 -12.22
N HIS A 250 -18.44 23.24 -11.05
CA HIS A 250 -19.80 22.80 -10.76
C HIS A 250 -20.85 23.67 -11.43
N ARG A 251 -20.74 25.00 -11.30
CA ARG A 251 -21.74 25.95 -11.79
C ARG A 251 -21.86 25.99 -13.31
N LYS A 252 -20.79 25.72 -14.08
CA LYS A 252 -20.84 25.71 -15.56
C LYS A 252 -21.89 24.77 -16.17
N LYS A 253 -22.38 23.79 -15.41
CA LYS A 253 -23.42 22.85 -15.86
C LYS A 253 -24.83 23.43 -15.72
N THR A 254 -25.02 24.35 -14.78
CA THR A 254 -26.33 24.91 -14.41
C THR A 254 -26.48 26.38 -14.82
N ASP A 255 -25.36 27.10 -14.94
CA ASP A 255 -25.30 28.51 -15.26
C ASP A 255 -24.39 28.74 -16.50
N PRO A 256 -24.98 29.07 -17.67
CA PRO A 256 -24.24 29.35 -18.90
C PRO A 256 -23.39 30.62 -18.85
N THR A 257 -23.61 31.52 -17.89
CA THR A 257 -22.86 32.78 -17.77
C THR A 257 -21.48 32.59 -17.16
N VAL A 258 -21.23 31.44 -16.53
CA VAL A 258 -19.95 31.10 -15.92
C VAL A 258 -18.89 30.94 -17.00
N ASN A 259 -17.91 31.83 -16.98
CA ASN A 259 -16.79 31.81 -17.91
C ASN A 259 -15.73 30.77 -17.53
N TRP A 260 -16.13 29.50 -17.63
CA TRP A 260 -15.31 28.36 -17.24
C TRP A 260 -13.90 28.36 -17.88
N ASN A 261 -13.80 28.77 -19.14
CA ASN A 261 -12.54 28.72 -19.87
C ASN A 261 -11.51 29.73 -19.35
N ASN A 262 -11.95 30.92 -18.96
CA ASN A 262 -11.07 31.94 -18.41
C ASN A 262 -10.66 31.59 -16.97
N ILE A 263 -11.62 31.11 -16.16
CA ILE A 263 -11.37 30.70 -14.78
C ILE A 263 -10.40 29.50 -14.75
N ARG A 264 -10.63 28.45 -15.54
CA ARG A 264 -9.74 27.28 -15.60
C ARG A 264 -8.30 27.62 -16.04
N LYS A 265 -8.13 28.62 -16.91
CA LYS A 265 -6.81 29.02 -17.43
C LYS A 265 -6.07 29.99 -16.49
N GLY A 266 -6.68 30.38 -15.39
CA GLY A 266 -6.10 31.36 -14.45
C GLY A 266 -6.00 32.77 -15.01
N GLN A 267 -6.98 33.19 -15.81
CA GLN A 267 -7.05 34.56 -16.33
C GLN A 267 -7.61 35.54 -15.28
N SER A 268 -7.70 36.84 -15.63
CA SER A 268 -8.06 37.93 -14.70
C SER A 268 -9.31 37.65 -13.87
N GLU A 269 -10.34 37.06 -14.48
CA GLU A 269 -11.59 36.70 -13.80
C GLU A 269 -11.40 35.71 -12.64
N GLN A 270 -10.45 34.76 -12.73
CA GLN A 270 -10.11 33.89 -11.61
C GLN A 270 -9.49 34.69 -10.47
N THR A 271 -8.61 35.64 -10.79
CA THR A 271 -7.94 36.52 -9.83
C THR A 271 -8.97 37.39 -9.10
N GLU A 272 -9.86 38.05 -9.84
CA GLU A 272 -10.91 38.91 -9.29
C GLU A 272 -11.82 38.14 -8.33
N LEU A 273 -12.26 36.94 -8.72
CA LEU A 273 -13.07 36.07 -7.87
C LEU A 273 -12.32 35.56 -6.65
N ALA A 274 -11.04 35.23 -6.76
CA ALA A 274 -10.21 34.79 -5.62
C ALA A 274 -10.00 35.93 -4.61
N THR A 275 -9.66 37.14 -5.09
CA THR A 275 -9.54 38.34 -4.26
C THR A 275 -10.87 38.68 -3.58
N ALA A 276 -12.00 38.60 -4.29
CA ALA A 276 -13.32 38.79 -3.71
C ALA A 276 -13.66 37.73 -2.65
N LEU A 277 -13.18 36.49 -2.82
CA LEU A 277 -13.36 35.43 -1.84
C LEU A 277 -12.57 35.70 -0.55
N HIS A 278 -11.30 36.14 -0.66
CA HIS A 278 -10.51 36.60 0.50
C HIS A 278 -11.22 37.72 1.27
N ALA A 279 -11.70 38.74 0.55
CA ALA A 279 -12.42 39.86 1.15
C ALA A 279 -13.72 39.42 1.86
N ARG A 280 -14.47 38.49 1.27
CA ARG A 280 -15.68 37.94 1.87
C ARG A 280 -15.38 37.11 3.12
N ALA A 281 -14.36 36.26 3.07
CA ALA A 281 -13.96 35.38 4.17
C ALA A 281 -13.21 36.13 5.29
N ASN A 282 -12.92 37.41 5.12
CA ASN A 282 -12.07 38.20 6.01
C ASN A 282 -10.69 37.55 6.24
N VAL A 283 -10.13 36.95 5.18
CA VAL A 283 -8.80 36.32 5.17
C VAL A 283 -7.84 37.24 4.42
N PRO A 284 -6.70 37.66 5.02
CA PRO A 284 -5.71 38.46 4.33
C PRO A 284 -5.28 37.81 3.00
N ILE A 285 -5.00 38.63 1.99
CA ILE A 285 -4.49 38.14 0.71
C ILE A 285 -3.06 37.65 0.94
N GLY A 286 -2.78 36.40 0.58
CA GLY A 286 -1.47 35.77 0.72
C GLY A 286 -1.59 34.26 0.88
N THR A 287 -0.52 33.63 1.38
CA THR A 287 -0.47 32.20 1.69
C THR A 287 -1.55 31.82 2.70
N CYS A 288 -2.39 30.84 2.36
CA CYS A 288 -3.40 30.30 3.26
C CYS A 288 -3.09 28.87 3.66
N GLY A 289 -3.26 28.57 4.94
CA GLY A 289 -3.11 27.24 5.51
C GLY A 289 -4.43 26.47 5.59
N LEU A 290 -4.39 25.26 6.18
CA LEU A 290 -5.61 24.49 6.45
C LEU A 290 -6.53 25.20 7.46
N GLU A 291 -5.98 26.04 8.33
CA GLU A 291 -6.72 26.80 9.34
C GLU A 291 -7.66 27.85 8.72
N ASP A 292 -7.30 28.41 7.57
CA ASP A 292 -8.13 29.40 6.87
C ASP A 292 -9.35 28.80 6.18
N ILE A 293 -9.39 27.47 6.00
CA ILE A 293 -10.47 26.78 5.29
C ILE A 293 -11.81 27.03 5.98
N ALA A 294 -11.85 27.02 7.31
CA ALA A 294 -13.08 27.25 8.07
C ALA A 294 -13.75 28.58 7.69
N ARG A 295 -12.95 29.65 7.54
CA ARG A 295 -13.43 30.98 7.13
C ARG A 295 -13.98 30.99 5.70
N PHE A 296 -13.35 30.24 4.79
CA PHE A 296 -13.86 30.06 3.44
C PHE A 296 -15.15 29.22 3.38
N GLU A 297 -15.29 28.23 4.27
CA GLU A 297 -16.51 27.42 4.39
C GLU A 297 -17.70 28.23 4.88
N GLU A 298 -17.50 29.13 5.86
CA GLU A 298 -18.54 30.04 6.38
C GLU A 298 -19.18 30.89 5.28
N VAL A 299 -18.37 31.39 4.34
CA VAL A 299 -18.84 32.24 3.24
C VAL A 299 -19.32 31.45 2.01
N LEU A 300 -19.21 30.12 2.04
CA LEU A 300 -19.64 29.20 0.99
C LEU A 300 -20.57 28.10 1.54
N PRO A 301 -21.71 28.46 2.17
CA PRO A 301 -22.60 27.49 2.82
C PRO A 301 -23.29 26.50 1.87
N GLU A 302 -23.21 26.73 0.56
CA GLU A 302 -23.72 25.81 -0.47
C GLU A 302 -22.76 24.63 -0.73
N TYR A 303 -21.50 24.73 -0.31
CA TYR A 303 -20.43 23.81 -0.67
C TYR A 303 -19.84 23.12 0.56
N ARG A 304 -19.22 21.95 0.33
CA ARG A 304 -18.43 21.21 1.31
C ARG A 304 -17.01 21.09 0.78
N ILE A 305 -16.03 21.70 1.46
CA ILE A 305 -14.63 21.65 1.01
C ILE A 305 -14.03 20.31 1.48
N VAL A 306 -13.44 19.57 0.54
CA VAL A 306 -12.74 18.30 0.84
C VAL A 306 -11.34 18.39 0.28
N ILE A 307 -10.34 18.30 1.15
CA ILE A 307 -8.93 18.40 0.75
C ILE A 307 -8.28 17.04 0.80
N VAL A 308 -7.56 16.73 -0.26
CA VAL A 308 -6.97 15.44 -0.52
C VAL A 308 -5.47 15.58 -0.75
N THR A 309 -4.66 14.73 -0.15
CA THR A 309 -3.21 14.62 -0.35
C THR A 309 -2.81 13.23 -0.86
N ARG A 310 -1.51 12.98 -1.06
CA ARG A 310 -0.99 11.70 -1.54
C ARG A 310 -1.11 10.61 -0.46
N GLY A 311 -1.82 9.53 -0.78
CA GLY A 311 -1.91 8.35 0.09
C GLY A 311 -2.95 7.35 -0.42
N ARG A 312 -2.75 6.03 -0.24
CA ARG A 312 -3.73 5.01 -0.66
C ARG A 312 -4.72 4.65 0.45
N THR A 313 -4.36 4.83 1.72
CA THR A 313 -5.15 4.39 2.86
C THR A 313 -6.15 5.45 3.29
N GLU A 314 -5.74 6.71 3.50
CA GLU A 314 -6.65 7.82 3.80
C GLU A 314 -6.16 9.14 3.21
N PRO A 315 -6.46 9.42 1.93
CA PRO A 315 -5.92 10.60 1.26
C PRO A 315 -6.61 11.90 1.69
N ILE A 316 -7.68 11.88 2.50
CA ILE A 316 -8.47 13.06 2.82
C ILE A 316 -7.96 13.69 4.11
N ILE A 317 -7.39 14.90 4.02
CA ILE A 317 -6.81 15.62 5.15
C ILE A 317 -7.75 16.67 5.77
N HIS A 318 -8.80 17.08 5.04
CA HIS A 318 -9.84 17.97 5.55
C HIS A 318 -11.20 17.58 4.99
N LYS A 319 -12.23 17.62 5.86
CA LYS A 319 -13.63 17.38 5.52
C LYS A 319 -14.48 18.50 6.11
N GLY A 320 -15.03 19.35 5.25
CA GLY A 320 -15.96 20.39 5.70
C GLY A 320 -17.16 19.81 6.46
N SER A 321 -17.59 20.55 7.48
CA SER A 321 -18.66 20.17 8.42
C SER A 321 -20.04 20.10 7.76
N ASN A 322 -20.25 20.86 6.68
CA ASN A 322 -21.52 20.90 5.94
C ASN A 322 -21.73 19.65 5.07
N GLU A 323 -22.26 18.58 5.65
CA GLU A 323 -22.51 17.32 4.93
C GLU A 323 -23.57 17.43 3.81
N LYS A 324 -24.43 18.45 3.88
CA LYS A 324 -25.49 18.71 2.89
C LYS A 324 -24.98 19.55 1.71
N GLY A 325 -23.84 20.22 1.87
CA GLY A 325 -23.21 21.03 0.84
C GLY A 325 -22.71 20.21 -0.34
N MET A 326 -22.67 20.82 -1.53
CA MET A 326 -22.08 20.21 -2.72
C MET A 326 -20.56 20.05 -2.52
N PRO A 327 -20.01 18.83 -2.59
CA PRO A 327 -18.59 18.64 -2.32
C PRO A 327 -17.73 19.18 -3.46
N ILE A 328 -16.75 20.01 -3.08
CA ILE A 328 -15.66 20.45 -3.95
C ILE A 328 -14.35 19.85 -3.46
N PHE A 329 -13.51 19.40 -4.39
CA PHE A 329 -12.32 18.62 -4.07
C PHE A 329 -11.05 19.39 -4.45
N LEU A 330 -10.13 19.53 -3.50
CA LEU A 330 -8.84 20.19 -3.70
C LEU A 330 -7.71 19.19 -3.46
N TYR A 331 -6.63 19.31 -4.24
CA TYR A 331 -5.41 18.53 -4.08
C TYR A 331 -4.34 19.37 -3.40
N TYR A 332 -3.85 18.93 -2.25
CA TYR A 332 -2.79 19.60 -1.49
C TYR A 332 -1.46 18.87 -1.64
N HIS A 333 -0.45 19.58 -2.12
CA HIS A 333 0.92 19.09 -2.35
C HIS A 333 1.90 20.27 -2.35
N ASP A 334 3.11 20.11 -1.83
CA ASP A 334 4.19 21.11 -1.83
C ASP A 334 3.73 22.53 -1.44
N HIS A 335 2.94 22.64 -0.36
CA HIS A 335 2.32 23.89 0.11
C HIS A 335 1.44 24.61 -0.94
N HIS A 336 0.93 23.88 -1.94
CA HIS A 336 0.09 24.36 -3.03
C HIS A 336 -1.27 23.63 -3.09
N PHE A 337 -2.28 24.33 -3.59
CA PHE A 337 -3.63 23.78 -3.78
C PHE A 337 -4.03 23.77 -5.26
N ASP A 338 -4.33 22.57 -5.77
CA ASP A 338 -4.90 22.35 -7.09
C ASP A 338 -6.37 21.96 -7.02
N THR A 339 -7.10 22.13 -8.12
CA THR A 339 -8.52 21.75 -8.20
C THR A 339 -8.69 20.34 -8.74
N ILE A 340 -9.40 19.47 -8.01
CA ILE A 340 -9.78 18.14 -8.49
C ILE A 340 -11.18 18.22 -9.13
N THR A 341 -11.26 17.97 -10.43
CA THR A 341 -12.54 17.96 -11.18
C THR A 341 -13.27 16.62 -11.12
N SER A 342 -12.55 15.53 -10.84
CA SER A 342 -13.10 14.18 -10.74
C SER A 342 -12.27 13.32 -9.79
N MET A 343 -12.86 12.95 -8.65
CA MET A 343 -12.19 12.11 -7.66
C MET A 343 -11.92 10.69 -8.17
N SER A 344 -12.82 10.12 -8.98
CA SER A 344 -12.60 8.81 -9.62
C SER A 344 -11.39 8.83 -10.55
N GLY A 345 -11.23 9.92 -11.34
CA GLY A 345 -10.08 10.09 -12.24
C GLY A 345 -8.78 10.33 -11.47
N PHE A 346 -8.86 11.12 -10.40
CA PHE A 346 -7.74 11.38 -9.49
C PHE A 346 -7.21 10.07 -8.88
N LEU A 347 -8.09 9.28 -8.25
CA LEU A 347 -7.74 8.01 -7.59
C LEU A 347 -7.54 6.82 -8.54
N ASN A 348 -7.77 7.00 -9.85
CA ASN A 348 -7.75 5.93 -10.85
C ASN A 348 -8.68 4.76 -10.48
N ARG A 349 -9.94 5.09 -10.16
CA ARG A 349 -10.99 4.14 -9.75
C ARG A 349 -12.22 4.32 -10.65
N GLN A 350 -13.06 3.27 -10.73
CA GLN A 350 -14.25 3.31 -11.59
C GLN A 350 -15.30 4.30 -11.06
N ALA A 351 -15.47 4.38 -9.74
CA ALA A 351 -16.43 5.27 -9.12
C ALA A 351 -15.99 5.75 -7.73
N PHE A 352 -16.58 6.85 -7.28
CA PHE A 352 -16.35 7.48 -5.99
C PHE A 352 -17.67 7.92 -5.36
N CYS A 353 -17.85 7.66 -4.07
CA CYS A 353 -19.05 8.06 -3.34
C CYS A 353 -18.81 9.41 -2.68
N THR A 354 -19.57 10.43 -3.09
CA THR A 354 -19.48 11.78 -2.51
C THR A 354 -20.07 11.89 -1.11
N LYS A 355 -20.89 10.91 -0.68
CA LYS A 355 -21.52 10.90 0.65
C LYS A 355 -20.60 10.32 1.72
N CYS A 356 -20.04 9.14 1.50
CA CYS A 356 -19.12 8.49 2.46
C CYS A 356 -17.64 8.70 2.12
N LEU A 357 -17.34 9.46 1.06
CA LEU A 357 -15.99 9.80 0.59
C LEU A 357 -15.08 8.58 0.32
N LYS A 358 -15.66 7.46 -0.15
CA LYS A 358 -14.92 6.22 -0.47
C LYS A 358 -14.97 5.88 -1.97
N ALA A 359 -13.84 5.48 -2.53
CA ALA A 359 -13.76 4.94 -3.89
C ALA A 359 -14.20 3.47 -3.94
N TYR A 360 -14.81 3.05 -5.06
CA TYR A 360 -15.28 1.69 -5.23
C TYR A 360 -15.22 1.25 -6.70
N LYS A 361 -15.21 -0.08 -6.92
CA LYS A 361 -15.23 -0.68 -8.26
C LYS A 361 -16.66 -0.76 -8.81
N ASP A 362 -17.59 -1.33 -8.04
CA ASP A 362 -18.97 -1.57 -8.50
C ASP A 362 -19.99 -0.89 -7.57
N PRO A 363 -20.87 0.00 -8.09
CA PRO A 363 -21.94 0.63 -7.33
C PRO A 363 -22.86 -0.37 -6.60
N LYS A 364 -23.02 -1.58 -7.12
CA LYS A 364 -23.88 -2.63 -6.55
C LYS A 364 -23.39 -3.14 -5.19
N TRP A 365 -22.08 -3.18 -5.00
CA TRP A 365 -21.43 -3.71 -3.80
C TRP A 365 -20.97 -2.61 -2.85
N HIS A 366 -21.13 -1.34 -3.24
CA HIS A 366 -20.82 -0.21 -2.38
C HIS A 366 -21.82 -0.09 -1.23
N LYS A 367 -21.38 -0.40 -0.01
CA LYS A 367 -22.16 -0.28 1.23
C LYS A 367 -22.06 1.16 1.76
N CYS A 368 -22.83 2.09 1.19
CA CYS A 368 -22.98 3.44 1.77
C CYS A 368 -24.01 3.42 2.91
N LEU A 369 -23.78 4.18 3.98
CA LEU A 369 -24.69 4.38 5.14
C LEU A 369 -26.10 4.90 4.77
N VAL A 370 -26.34 5.25 3.51
CA VAL A 370 -27.65 5.65 2.99
C VAL A 370 -28.68 4.52 3.09
N LYS A 371 -28.25 3.24 3.06
CA LYS A 371 -29.17 2.09 3.17
C LYS A 371 -29.09 1.44 4.55
N CYS A 372 -30.23 1.32 5.23
CA CYS A 372 -30.30 0.56 6.49
C CYS A 372 -29.94 -0.90 6.22
N GLN A 373 -29.00 -1.48 6.96
CA GLN A 373 -28.58 -2.87 6.73
C GLN A 373 -29.65 -3.89 7.10
N ALA A 374 -30.57 -3.53 8.01
CA ALA A 374 -31.71 -4.36 8.37
C ALA A 374 -32.79 -4.30 7.27
N CYS A 375 -33.56 -3.21 7.15
CA CYS A 375 -34.67 -3.18 6.19
C CYS A 375 -34.26 -2.95 4.72
N ARG A 376 -32.99 -2.58 4.45
CA ARG A 376 -32.44 -2.20 3.14
C ARG A 376 -33.09 -0.98 2.47
N THR A 377 -33.88 -0.21 3.23
CA THR A 377 -34.48 1.04 2.75
C THR A 377 -33.40 2.09 2.44
N PRO A 378 -33.52 2.86 1.33
CA PRO A 378 -32.59 3.93 0.95
C PRO A 378 -32.52 5.14 1.87
N ASN A 379 -33.30 5.17 2.96
CA ASN A 379 -33.27 6.23 3.97
C ASN A 379 -32.88 5.61 5.32
N GLY A 380 -31.68 5.05 5.40
CA GLY A 380 -31.23 4.31 6.58
C GLY A 380 -31.15 5.14 7.86
N GLN A 381 -31.02 6.46 7.72
CA GLN A 381 -31.00 7.42 8.83
C GLN A 381 -32.32 7.48 9.61
N SER A 382 -33.46 7.12 9.01
CA SER A 382 -34.74 7.08 9.74
C SER A 382 -34.95 5.78 10.54
N CYS A 383 -33.94 4.91 10.59
CA CYS A 383 -33.95 3.67 11.37
C CYS A 383 -33.05 3.84 12.60
N GLU A 384 -33.36 4.80 13.48
CA GLU A 384 -32.71 4.97 14.79
C GLU A 384 -33.03 3.79 15.70
N GLU A 385 -32.15 3.49 16.67
CA GLU A 385 -32.35 2.40 17.62
C GLU A 385 -33.35 2.80 18.70
N ASP A 386 -34.34 1.95 18.89
CA ASP A 386 -35.33 2.06 19.96
C ASP A 386 -34.77 1.28 21.17
N GLU A 387 -34.23 1.99 22.17
CA GLU A 387 -33.52 1.39 23.31
C GLU A 387 -34.41 0.43 24.12
N ASP A 388 -35.73 0.60 24.06
CA ASP A 388 -36.70 -0.11 24.90
C ASP A 388 -37.51 -1.19 24.16
N ALA A 389 -37.32 -1.40 22.85
CA ALA A 389 -38.15 -2.31 22.06
C ALA A 389 -37.37 -3.28 21.15
N ARG A 390 -37.58 -4.58 21.35
CA ARG A 390 -37.05 -5.64 20.46
C ARG A 390 -38.01 -5.89 19.29
N TRP A 391 -37.73 -5.30 18.13
CA TRP A 391 -38.51 -5.49 16.92
C TRP A 391 -38.10 -6.78 16.17
N TYR A 392 -38.65 -7.91 16.59
CA TYR A 392 -38.38 -9.24 16.02
C TYR A 392 -39.46 -9.66 15.01
N CYS A 393 -39.04 -10.25 13.89
CA CYS A 393 -39.94 -10.77 12.86
C CYS A 393 -39.98 -12.31 12.87
N ASP A 394 -41.15 -12.89 13.13
CA ASP A 394 -41.36 -14.34 13.13
C ASP A 394 -41.22 -14.99 11.74
N ASP A 395 -41.43 -14.24 10.66
CA ASP A 395 -41.42 -14.78 9.29
C ASP A 395 -39.99 -15.01 8.74
N CYS A 396 -39.04 -14.18 9.18
CA CYS A 396 -37.66 -14.20 8.70
C CYS A 396 -36.62 -14.35 9.82
N HIS A 397 -37.07 -14.38 11.08
CA HIS A 397 -36.28 -14.51 12.31
C HIS A 397 -35.22 -13.42 12.50
N ARG A 398 -35.42 -12.24 11.91
CA ARG A 398 -34.49 -11.11 11.99
C ARG A 398 -34.97 -10.05 12.96
N VAL A 399 -34.02 -9.32 13.52
CA VAL A 399 -34.25 -8.19 14.42
C VAL A 399 -34.09 -6.88 13.65
N PHE A 400 -34.89 -5.88 14.01
CA PHE A 400 -34.95 -4.55 13.41
C PHE A 400 -34.78 -3.48 14.48
N LYS A 401 -34.39 -2.27 14.05
CA LYS A 401 -33.97 -1.20 14.96
C LYS A 401 -35.14 -0.47 15.65
N ASN A 402 -36.26 -0.31 14.95
CA ASN A 402 -37.47 0.35 15.42
C ASN A 402 -38.68 -0.11 14.59
N GLU A 403 -39.89 0.35 14.93
CA GLU A 403 -41.13 -0.01 14.19
C GLU A 403 -41.04 0.39 12.71
N THR A 404 -40.49 1.56 12.41
CA THR A 404 -40.33 2.02 11.02
C THR A 404 -39.43 1.08 10.23
N CYS A 405 -38.34 0.60 10.83
CA CYS A 405 -37.44 -0.39 10.26
C CYS A 405 -38.15 -1.73 10.04
N PHE A 406 -38.99 -2.14 11.00
CA PHE A 406 -39.81 -3.33 10.89
C PHE A 406 -40.84 -3.20 9.73
N GLN A 407 -41.63 -2.14 9.66
CA GLN A 407 -42.59 -2.00 8.56
C GLN A 407 -41.92 -1.88 7.19
N ASN A 408 -40.77 -1.21 7.12
CA ASN A 408 -39.97 -1.10 5.92
C ASN A 408 -39.46 -2.44 5.39
N HIS A 409 -39.20 -3.43 6.24
CA HIS A 409 -38.69 -4.73 5.79
C HIS A 409 -39.80 -5.60 5.16
N LYS A 410 -41.07 -5.40 5.58
CA LYS A 410 -42.26 -6.08 5.05
C LYS A 410 -42.88 -5.36 3.85
N SER A 411 -42.59 -4.08 3.66
CA SER A 411 -43.16 -3.25 2.58
C SER A 411 -42.25 -3.14 1.35
N GLY A 412 -42.84 -2.70 0.23
CA GLY A 412 -42.16 -2.52 -1.06
C GLY A 412 -42.45 -3.63 -2.08
N ARG A 413 -42.00 -3.44 -3.34
CA ARG A 413 -42.23 -4.41 -4.44
C ARG A 413 -41.52 -5.75 -4.23
N THR A 414 -40.41 -5.75 -3.50
CA THR A 414 -39.64 -6.95 -3.14
C THR A 414 -39.24 -6.83 -1.66
N PRO A 415 -40.14 -7.20 -0.73
CA PRO A 415 -39.86 -7.07 0.68
C PRO A 415 -38.65 -7.89 1.09
N THR A 416 -37.81 -7.33 1.96
CA THR A 416 -36.61 -8.03 2.41
C THR A 416 -36.93 -9.24 3.28
N CYS A 417 -38.13 -9.28 3.89
CA CYS A 417 -38.65 -10.41 4.64
C CYS A 417 -38.57 -11.75 3.89
N HIS A 418 -38.90 -11.75 2.59
CA HIS A 418 -38.93 -12.98 1.78
C HIS A 418 -37.56 -13.34 1.17
N THR A 419 -36.63 -12.39 1.12
CA THR A 419 -35.36 -12.58 0.39
C THR A 419 -34.18 -12.83 1.31
N VAL A 420 -34.31 -12.50 2.60
CA VAL A 420 -33.25 -12.60 3.60
C VAL A 420 -33.81 -13.17 4.89
N ARG A 421 -33.25 -14.27 5.35
CA ARG A 421 -33.66 -15.00 6.56
C ARG A 421 -32.49 -15.19 7.51
N ARG A 422 -32.78 -15.35 8.79
CA ARG A 422 -31.82 -15.77 9.80
C ARG A 422 -32.12 -17.22 10.19
N CYS A 423 -31.10 -18.06 10.18
CA CYS A 423 -31.22 -19.44 10.67
C CYS A 423 -31.42 -19.42 12.19
N THR A 424 -32.38 -20.20 12.69
CA THR A 424 -32.66 -20.32 14.13
C THR A 424 -31.63 -21.18 14.87
N GLU A 425 -30.94 -22.09 14.16
CA GLU A 425 -29.92 -22.97 14.76
C GLU A 425 -28.53 -22.32 14.80
N CYS A 426 -28.06 -21.79 13.66
CA CYS A 426 -26.70 -21.24 13.57
C CYS A 426 -26.64 -19.71 13.56
N SER A 427 -27.79 -19.02 13.67
CA SER A 427 -27.90 -17.55 13.65
C SER A 427 -27.38 -16.85 12.38
N LEU A 428 -26.97 -17.61 11.36
CA LEU A 428 -26.46 -17.06 10.12
C LEU A 428 -27.59 -16.38 9.33
N THR A 429 -27.34 -15.15 8.86
CA THR A 429 -28.24 -14.47 7.94
C THR A 429 -27.89 -14.82 6.50
N TYR A 430 -28.84 -15.36 5.74
CA TYR A 430 -28.65 -15.84 4.38
C TYR A 430 -29.76 -15.33 3.45
N SER A 431 -29.55 -15.48 2.14
CA SER A 431 -30.53 -15.07 1.14
C SER A 431 -31.24 -16.29 0.55
N GLU A 432 -32.52 -16.46 0.90
CA GLU A 432 -33.36 -17.58 0.46
C GLU A 432 -33.42 -17.70 -1.07
N SER A 433 -33.47 -16.55 -1.76
CA SER A 433 -33.58 -16.51 -3.22
C SER A 433 -32.29 -16.85 -3.96
N ARG A 434 -31.13 -16.80 -3.31
CA ARG A 434 -29.84 -17.09 -3.94
C ARG A 434 -29.40 -18.53 -3.72
N LYS A 435 -29.56 -19.03 -2.49
CA LYS A 435 -29.01 -20.32 -2.10
C LYS A 435 -29.71 -20.86 -0.86
N LYS A 436 -30.09 -22.14 -0.90
CA LYS A 436 -30.60 -22.86 0.27
C LYS A 436 -29.50 -22.94 1.33
N HIS A 437 -29.81 -22.52 2.55
CA HIS A 437 -28.87 -22.59 3.67
C HIS A 437 -28.79 -24.02 4.23
N VAL A 438 -27.58 -24.44 4.58
CA VAL A 438 -27.29 -25.69 5.29
C VAL A 438 -26.39 -25.35 6.46
N CYS A 439 -26.84 -25.63 7.69
CA CYS A 439 -26.04 -25.40 8.90
C CYS A 439 -24.71 -26.15 8.82
N GLY A 440 -23.64 -25.53 9.34
CA GLY A 440 -22.32 -26.15 9.36
C GLY A 440 -21.59 -26.16 8.02
N MET A 441 -22.20 -25.70 6.92
CA MET A 441 -21.54 -25.60 5.61
C MET A 441 -21.18 -24.14 5.30
N ILE A 442 -19.97 -23.93 4.80
CA ILE A 442 -19.45 -22.65 4.32
C ILE A 442 -19.05 -22.78 2.85
N TYR A 443 -19.27 -21.74 2.05
CA TYR A 443 -18.77 -21.73 0.68
C TYR A 443 -17.28 -21.41 0.67
N CYS A 444 -16.45 -22.37 0.28
CA CYS A 444 -15.01 -22.18 0.16
C CYS A 444 -14.69 -21.51 -1.18
N GLN A 445 -14.05 -20.33 -1.15
CA GLN A 445 -13.65 -19.60 -2.37
C GLN A 445 -12.55 -20.33 -3.16
N MET A 446 -11.69 -21.06 -2.46
CA MET A 446 -10.60 -21.83 -3.07
C MET A 446 -11.11 -23.10 -3.74
N CYS A 447 -11.95 -23.89 -3.05
CA CYS A 447 -12.57 -25.09 -3.62
C CYS A 447 -13.74 -24.78 -4.57
N GLN A 448 -14.30 -23.57 -4.51
CA GLN A 448 -15.50 -23.13 -5.23
C GLN A 448 -16.74 -24.02 -5.02
N LYS A 449 -16.87 -24.61 -3.82
CA LYS A 449 -18.01 -25.44 -3.42
C LYS A 449 -18.30 -25.26 -1.93
N ASP A 450 -19.49 -25.71 -1.50
CA ASP A 450 -19.80 -25.78 -0.07
C ASP A 450 -18.97 -26.86 0.59
N GLN A 451 -18.39 -26.51 1.72
CA GLN A 451 -17.54 -27.36 2.54
C GLN A 451 -17.95 -27.25 4.01
N PRO A 452 -17.72 -28.28 4.82
CA PRO A 452 -17.92 -28.18 6.26
C PRO A 452 -17.12 -27.03 6.87
N LYS A 453 -17.67 -26.42 7.91
CA LYS A 453 -16.98 -25.44 8.76
C LYS A 453 -15.74 -26.12 9.36
N GLY A 454 -14.56 -25.54 9.17
CA GLY A 454 -13.29 -26.13 9.59
C GLY A 454 -12.62 -27.05 8.55
N HIS A 455 -13.14 -27.14 7.31
CA HIS A 455 -12.45 -27.95 6.30
C HIS A 455 -11.02 -27.43 6.02
N LEU A 456 -10.10 -28.38 5.84
CA LEU A 456 -8.75 -28.11 5.36
C LEU A 456 -8.82 -27.96 3.83
N CYS A 457 -8.48 -26.77 3.35
CA CYS A 457 -8.47 -26.49 1.91
C CYS A 457 -7.08 -26.74 1.33
N TYR A 458 -7.02 -27.47 0.22
CA TYR A 458 -5.78 -27.68 -0.54
C TYR A 458 -5.71 -26.74 -1.75
N MET A 459 -4.50 -26.36 -2.16
CA MET A 459 -4.28 -25.61 -3.41
C MET A 459 -4.88 -26.37 -4.59
N GLN A 460 -5.78 -25.72 -5.33
CA GLN A 460 -6.40 -26.34 -6.49
C GLN A 460 -5.49 -26.20 -7.72
N PRO A 461 -5.40 -27.23 -8.59
CA PRO A 461 -4.72 -27.12 -9.86
C PRO A 461 -5.29 -25.97 -10.70
N ILE A 462 -4.43 -25.25 -11.42
CA ILE A 462 -4.85 -24.20 -12.35
C ILE A 462 -5.75 -24.84 -13.41
N ARG A 463 -6.92 -24.23 -13.69
CA ARG A 463 -7.85 -24.75 -14.69
C ARG A 463 -7.17 -24.77 -16.07
N ALA A 464 -7.37 -25.84 -16.83
CA ALA A 464 -6.78 -25.98 -18.16
C ALA A 464 -7.10 -24.80 -19.12
N SER A 465 -8.26 -24.16 -18.95
CA SER A 465 -8.66 -22.95 -19.69
C SER A 465 -7.86 -21.71 -19.28
N GLU A 466 -7.47 -21.59 -18.01
CA GLU A 466 -6.64 -20.50 -17.49
C GLU A 466 -5.17 -20.70 -17.87
N ALA A 467 -4.70 -21.95 -17.87
CA ALA A 467 -3.35 -22.33 -18.29
C ALA A 467 -3.10 -22.11 -19.80
N ALA A 468 -4.14 -22.21 -20.64
CA ALA A 468 -4.01 -22.05 -22.09
C ALA A 468 -3.93 -20.58 -22.55
N ASP A 469 -4.41 -19.63 -21.74
CA ASP A 469 -4.50 -18.20 -22.08
C ASP A 469 -3.33 -17.36 -21.54
N THR A 470 -2.45 -17.94 -20.73
CA THR A 470 -1.30 -17.25 -20.11
C THR A 470 -0.04 -18.08 -20.27
N CYS A 471 0.58 -18.03 -21.44
CA CYS A 471 2.01 -18.37 -21.53
C CYS A 471 2.78 -17.05 -21.57
N PRO A 472 3.18 -16.51 -20.40
CA PRO A 472 3.93 -15.26 -20.33
C PRO A 472 5.35 -15.49 -20.86
N ASP A 473 5.96 -14.43 -21.36
CA ASP A 473 7.42 -14.42 -21.49
C ASP A 473 8.03 -14.35 -20.08
N TYR A 474 9.04 -15.18 -19.81
CA TYR A 474 9.84 -15.10 -18.60
C TYR A 474 11.05 -14.21 -18.87
N ILE A 475 11.32 -13.29 -17.95
CA ILE A 475 12.44 -12.36 -18.04
C ILE A 475 13.27 -12.49 -16.77
N PHE A 476 14.44 -13.10 -16.86
CA PHE A 476 15.38 -13.21 -15.76
C PHE A 476 16.33 -12.03 -15.79
N PHE A 477 16.48 -11.30 -14.69
CA PHE A 477 17.32 -10.11 -14.67
C PHE A 477 18.12 -9.99 -13.39
N ASP A 478 19.20 -9.23 -13.47
CA ASP A 478 20.10 -8.92 -12.37
C ASP A 478 20.64 -7.50 -12.54
N PHE A 479 20.80 -6.77 -11.43
CA PHE A 479 21.40 -5.45 -11.43
C PHE A 479 22.78 -5.46 -10.77
N GLU A 480 23.73 -4.87 -11.48
CA GLU A 480 24.94 -4.38 -10.84
C GLU A 480 24.77 -2.91 -10.51
N SER A 481 25.28 -2.55 -9.33
CA SER A 481 25.17 -1.20 -8.81
C SER A 481 26.48 -0.72 -8.25
N ARG A 482 26.76 0.56 -8.47
CA ARG A 482 27.80 1.28 -7.75
C ARG A 482 27.24 1.95 -6.50
N VAL A 483 28.10 2.25 -5.55
CA VAL A 483 27.74 3.07 -4.39
C VAL A 483 27.97 4.54 -4.73
N ASP A 484 26.94 5.37 -4.51
CA ASP A 484 27.07 6.82 -4.55
C ASP A 484 27.85 7.29 -3.31
N GLU A 485 29.04 7.82 -3.53
CA GLU A 485 29.95 8.27 -2.48
C GLU A 485 29.35 9.37 -1.59
N THR A 486 28.36 10.12 -2.08
CA THR A 486 27.77 11.26 -1.33
C THR A 486 26.75 10.83 -0.28
N ASN A 487 26.02 9.74 -0.54
CA ASN A 487 24.88 9.31 0.28
C ASN A 487 24.87 7.81 0.61
N GLY A 488 25.85 7.04 0.12
CA GLY A 488 25.99 5.61 0.33
C GLY A 488 24.84 4.78 -0.26
N ARG A 489 24.11 5.32 -1.25
CA ARG A 489 23.03 4.60 -1.94
C ARG A 489 23.60 3.81 -3.10
N HIS A 490 23.04 2.63 -3.30
CA HIS A 490 23.34 1.84 -4.48
C HIS A 490 22.57 2.43 -5.66
N ILE A 491 23.28 2.66 -6.77
CA ILE A 491 22.72 3.14 -8.03
C ILE A 491 22.98 2.06 -9.08
N PRO A 492 21.94 1.43 -9.63
CA PRO A 492 22.09 0.50 -10.74
C PRO A 492 22.79 1.21 -11.90
N ASN A 493 23.92 0.65 -12.34
CA ASN A 493 24.71 1.17 -13.44
C ASN A 493 24.89 0.16 -14.57
N TYR A 494 24.52 -1.10 -14.33
CA TYR A 494 24.45 -2.14 -15.34
C TYR A 494 23.30 -3.10 -15.02
N ALA A 495 22.57 -3.55 -16.03
CA ALA A 495 21.52 -4.55 -15.88
C ALA A 495 21.55 -5.49 -17.08
N VAL A 496 21.39 -6.78 -16.81
CA VAL A 496 21.23 -7.78 -17.87
C VAL A 496 19.87 -8.43 -17.69
N ALA A 497 19.09 -8.50 -18.77
CA ALA A 497 17.80 -9.16 -18.79
C ALA A 497 17.77 -10.23 -19.89
N HIS A 498 17.54 -11.48 -19.49
CA HIS A 498 17.37 -12.63 -20.36
C HIS A 498 15.90 -12.97 -20.56
N LYS A 499 15.45 -12.97 -21.80
CA LYS A 499 14.07 -13.25 -22.20
C LYS A 499 13.92 -14.68 -22.71
N VAL A 500 13.03 -15.42 -22.06
CA VAL A 500 12.65 -16.80 -22.41
C VAL A 500 11.16 -16.82 -22.78
N CYS A 501 10.86 -16.98 -24.06
CA CYS A 501 9.47 -17.08 -24.53
C CYS A 501 8.90 -18.50 -24.36
N GLU A 502 7.59 -18.68 -24.58
CA GLU A 502 6.91 -19.99 -24.49
C GLU A 502 7.64 -21.12 -25.22
N LEU A 503 8.22 -20.83 -26.39
CA LEU A 503 8.88 -21.85 -27.22
C LEU A 503 10.28 -22.21 -26.74
N CYS A 504 10.88 -21.38 -25.88
CA CYS A 504 12.25 -21.52 -25.41
C CYS A 504 12.34 -22.01 -23.97
N VAL A 505 11.22 -22.20 -23.27
CA VAL A 505 11.21 -22.59 -21.85
C VAL A 505 11.86 -23.95 -21.61
N ASP A 506 11.75 -24.87 -22.58
CA ASP A 506 12.35 -26.21 -22.53
C ASP A 506 13.70 -26.28 -23.28
N VAL A 507 14.25 -25.14 -23.72
CA VAL A 507 15.56 -25.08 -24.38
C VAL A 507 16.62 -24.86 -23.31
N GLU A 508 17.44 -25.88 -23.07
CA GLU A 508 18.48 -25.86 -22.02
C GLU A 508 19.56 -24.80 -22.28
N ASP A 509 19.98 -24.63 -23.53
CA ASP A 509 20.99 -23.62 -23.90
C ASP A 509 20.34 -22.29 -24.28
N ILE A 510 20.49 -21.29 -23.40
CA ILE A 510 19.93 -19.96 -23.60
C ILE A 510 20.55 -19.22 -24.79
N GLU A 511 21.74 -19.59 -25.23
CA GLU A 511 22.44 -19.01 -26.39
C GLU A 511 21.89 -19.52 -27.73
N THR A 512 21.06 -20.56 -27.71
CA THR A 512 20.40 -21.08 -28.92
C THR A 512 19.59 -19.96 -29.59
N PRO A 513 19.80 -19.62 -30.87
CA PRO A 513 19.12 -18.50 -31.51
C PRO A 513 17.58 -18.58 -31.40
N CYS A 514 16.94 -17.48 -31.01
CA CYS A 514 15.49 -17.32 -31.05
C CYS A 514 15.12 -16.22 -32.05
N GLU A 515 13.90 -16.27 -32.61
CA GLU A 515 13.35 -15.18 -33.42
C GLU A 515 13.14 -13.88 -32.63
N HIS A 516 13.11 -13.97 -31.29
CA HIS A 516 13.02 -12.83 -30.38
C HIS A 516 14.39 -12.53 -29.77
N GLU A 517 14.61 -11.25 -29.46
CA GLU A 517 15.77 -10.79 -28.70
C GLU A 517 15.82 -11.51 -27.33
N ARG A 518 16.88 -12.28 -27.09
CA ARG A 518 17.06 -13.12 -25.89
C ARG A 518 17.76 -12.40 -24.75
N GLN A 519 18.60 -11.42 -25.04
CA GLN A 519 19.35 -10.68 -24.04
C GLN A 519 19.24 -9.20 -24.33
N VAL A 520 18.96 -8.43 -23.27
CA VAL A 520 18.93 -6.97 -23.31
C VAL A 520 19.81 -6.45 -22.20
N ILE A 521 20.75 -5.59 -22.56
CA ILE A 521 21.70 -4.97 -21.62
C ILE A 521 21.34 -3.49 -21.48
N PHE A 522 21.33 -3.03 -20.23
CA PHE A 522 21.18 -1.62 -19.87
C PHE A 522 22.44 -1.18 -19.15
N SER A 523 22.95 0.01 -19.45
CA SER A 523 24.19 0.51 -18.85
C SER A 523 24.18 2.03 -18.74
N GLY A 524 24.83 2.56 -17.70
CA GLY A 524 24.98 3.99 -17.47
C GLY A 524 24.03 4.52 -16.38
N ASN A 525 23.89 5.84 -16.29
CA ASN A 525 23.18 6.49 -15.19
C ASN A 525 21.65 6.32 -15.20
N GLU A 526 21.07 6.03 -16.36
CA GLU A 526 19.61 5.82 -16.54
C GLU A 526 19.24 4.33 -16.60
N THR A 527 20.14 3.43 -16.17
CA THR A 527 19.98 1.97 -16.27
C THR A 527 18.63 1.51 -15.71
N ILE A 528 18.25 1.98 -14.51
CA ILE A 528 17.01 1.56 -13.88
C ILE A 528 15.77 2.14 -14.58
N GLU A 529 15.83 3.40 -15.00
CA GLU A 529 14.76 4.04 -15.77
C GLU A 529 14.53 3.34 -17.11
N ASP A 530 15.59 3.02 -17.83
CA ASP A 530 15.51 2.37 -19.14
C ASP A 530 15.04 0.92 -19.03
N PHE A 531 15.52 0.18 -18.02
CA PHE A 531 14.99 -1.14 -17.69
C PHE A 531 13.48 -1.08 -17.40
N CYS A 532 13.01 -0.13 -16.59
CA CYS A 532 11.59 -0.03 -16.22
C CYS A 532 10.70 0.41 -17.39
N LYS A 533 11.19 1.31 -18.26
CA LYS A 533 10.52 1.67 -19.53
C LYS A 533 10.43 0.46 -20.47
N TRP A 534 11.50 -0.32 -20.59
CA TRP A 534 11.53 -1.54 -21.37
C TRP A 534 10.61 -2.62 -20.78
N ALA A 535 10.55 -2.75 -19.45
CA ALA A 535 9.63 -3.66 -18.79
C ALA A 535 8.17 -3.34 -19.12
N CYS A 536 7.80 -2.05 -19.11
CA CYS A 536 6.48 -1.59 -19.57
C CYS A 536 6.18 -1.88 -21.05
N SER A 537 7.21 -2.06 -21.87
CA SER A 537 7.09 -2.39 -23.29
C SER A 537 6.95 -3.90 -23.55
N ASN A 538 7.08 -4.74 -22.51
CA ASN A 538 6.91 -6.19 -22.54
C ASN A 538 5.66 -6.62 -21.73
N PRO A 539 4.44 -6.28 -22.20
CA PRO A 539 3.21 -6.58 -21.49
C PRO A 539 2.96 -8.09 -21.35
N ASN A 540 2.34 -8.47 -20.24
CA ASN A 540 1.99 -9.85 -19.87
C ASN A 540 3.20 -10.77 -19.65
N SER A 541 4.35 -10.19 -19.28
CA SER A 541 5.58 -10.93 -18.94
C SER A 541 5.77 -11.06 -17.43
N ILE A 542 6.55 -12.08 -17.03
CA ILE A 542 6.97 -12.31 -15.65
C ILE A 542 8.47 -12.04 -15.55
N PHE A 543 8.83 -11.06 -14.75
CA PHE A 543 10.20 -10.68 -14.42
C PHE A 543 10.65 -11.40 -13.14
N MET A 544 11.82 -11.99 -13.14
CA MET A 544 12.36 -12.75 -12.02
C MET A 544 13.80 -12.34 -11.76
N ALA A 545 14.10 -11.97 -10.51
CA ALA A 545 15.47 -11.81 -10.01
C ALA A 545 15.66 -12.74 -8.80
N HIS A 546 16.90 -13.17 -8.59
CA HIS A 546 17.23 -14.05 -7.47
C HIS A 546 17.44 -13.24 -6.20
N ASN A 547 16.63 -13.51 -5.17
CA ASN A 547 16.53 -12.67 -3.97
C ASN A 547 16.03 -11.25 -4.28
N LEU A 548 15.09 -11.12 -5.23
CA LEU A 548 14.46 -9.85 -5.60
C LEU A 548 13.96 -9.07 -4.38
N LYS A 549 13.42 -9.78 -3.39
CA LYS A 549 12.85 -9.22 -2.16
C LYS A 549 13.87 -8.53 -1.25
N GLY A 550 15.14 -8.87 -1.41
CA GLY A 550 16.24 -8.35 -0.61
C GLY A 550 17.07 -7.28 -1.31
N TYR A 551 16.96 -7.16 -2.64
CA TYR A 551 17.82 -6.25 -3.40
C TYR A 551 17.13 -5.62 -4.62
N ASP A 552 17.11 -6.30 -5.77
CA ASP A 552 16.70 -5.72 -7.07
C ASP A 552 15.30 -5.11 -7.08
N GLY A 553 14.38 -5.73 -6.31
CA GLY A 553 13.00 -5.28 -6.19
C GLY A 553 12.90 -3.86 -5.64
N HIS A 554 13.84 -3.43 -4.80
CA HIS A 554 13.86 -2.08 -4.25
C HIS A 554 14.07 -1.01 -5.33
N PHE A 555 14.95 -1.27 -6.30
CA PHE A 555 15.20 -0.35 -7.41
C PHE A 555 13.97 -0.25 -8.31
N VAL A 556 13.36 -1.37 -8.65
CA VAL A 556 12.18 -1.42 -9.52
C VAL A 556 10.98 -0.72 -8.88
N VAL A 557 10.69 -0.99 -7.60
CA VAL A 557 9.60 -0.32 -6.88
C VAL A 557 9.86 1.18 -6.76
N SER A 558 11.10 1.58 -6.47
CA SER A 558 11.47 2.99 -6.40
C SER A 558 11.26 3.68 -7.75
N CYS A 559 11.74 3.07 -8.84
CA CYS A 559 11.60 3.61 -10.19
C CYS A 559 10.14 3.72 -10.62
N PHE A 560 9.34 2.65 -10.50
CA PHE A 560 7.92 2.73 -10.84
C PHE A 560 7.16 3.73 -9.97
N SER A 561 7.49 3.84 -8.69
CA SER A 561 6.90 4.85 -7.80
C SER A 561 7.24 6.28 -8.25
N LYS A 562 8.46 6.52 -8.74
CA LYS A 562 8.86 7.80 -9.36
C LYS A 562 8.12 8.03 -10.68
N MET A 563 7.87 6.98 -11.47
CA MET A 563 7.06 7.03 -12.69
C MET A 563 5.54 7.17 -12.42
N GLY A 564 5.12 7.29 -11.14
CA GLY A 564 3.70 7.39 -10.77
C GLY A 564 2.90 6.08 -10.94
N MET A 565 3.59 4.97 -11.20
CA MET A 565 3.03 3.63 -11.23
C MET A 565 3.07 3.04 -9.83
N THR A 566 1.97 2.43 -9.43
CA THR A 566 1.85 1.82 -8.10
C THR A 566 1.34 0.40 -8.28
N PRO A 567 1.86 -0.58 -7.52
CA PRO A 567 1.49 -1.97 -7.71
C PRO A 567 -0.04 -2.15 -7.59
N THR A 568 -0.66 -2.90 -8.50
CA THR A 568 -2.06 -3.33 -8.39
C THR A 568 -2.21 -4.43 -7.35
N SER A 569 -1.19 -5.25 -7.17
CA SER A 569 -1.08 -6.26 -6.12
C SER A 569 0.37 -6.32 -5.65
N ILE A 570 0.55 -6.54 -4.35
CA ILE A 570 1.84 -6.74 -3.70
C ILE A 570 1.66 -7.87 -2.68
N ILE A 571 2.66 -8.75 -2.58
CA ILE A 571 2.74 -9.74 -1.50
C ILE A 571 4.07 -9.49 -0.80
N THR A 572 4.02 -9.42 0.53
CA THR A 572 5.18 -9.17 1.38
C THR A 572 5.33 -10.28 2.41
N ASN A 573 6.56 -10.47 2.89
CA ASN A 573 6.86 -11.21 4.11
C ASN A 573 7.58 -10.25 5.06
N GLY A 574 6.85 -9.73 6.05
CA GLY A 574 7.26 -8.54 6.79
C GLY A 574 7.50 -7.36 5.85
N SER A 575 8.69 -6.76 5.92
CA SER A 575 9.12 -5.65 5.05
C SER A 575 9.64 -6.06 3.67
N LYS A 576 9.82 -7.37 3.41
CA LYS A 576 10.40 -7.90 2.17
C LYS A 576 9.33 -8.10 1.10
N ILE A 577 9.54 -7.58 -0.10
CA ILE A 577 8.57 -7.62 -1.21
C ILE A 577 8.83 -8.87 -2.07
N THR A 578 7.97 -9.88 -1.96
CA THR A 578 8.15 -11.18 -2.65
C THR A 578 7.49 -11.23 -4.03
N TYR A 579 6.46 -10.41 -4.22
CA TYR A 579 5.67 -10.33 -5.44
C TYR A 579 5.16 -8.91 -5.65
N MET A 580 5.17 -8.45 -6.89
CA MET A 580 4.51 -7.21 -7.29
C MET A 580 3.93 -7.31 -8.70
N GLU A 581 2.70 -6.84 -8.86
CA GLU A 581 1.98 -6.75 -10.14
C GLU A 581 1.70 -5.29 -10.45
N TYR A 582 1.87 -4.90 -11.72
CA TYR A 582 1.53 -3.58 -12.21
C TYR A 582 0.60 -3.69 -13.43
N GLU A 583 -0.55 -3.03 -13.38
CA GLU A 583 -1.41 -2.82 -14.57
C GLU A 583 -0.82 -1.68 -15.41
N LEU A 584 -0.62 -1.93 -16.70
CA LEU A 584 -0.10 -0.94 -17.64
C LEU A 584 -1.20 0.05 -18.06
N PRO A 585 -0.86 1.34 -18.29
CA PRO A 585 -1.84 2.35 -18.67
C PRO A 585 -2.62 1.99 -19.95
N ARG A 586 -3.94 2.13 -19.90
CA ARG A 586 -4.80 1.95 -21.08
C ARG A 586 -4.68 3.16 -22.00
N THR A 587 -4.41 2.92 -23.28
CA THR A 587 -4.51 3.96 -24.32
C THR A 587 -5.80 3.79 -25.11
N ALA A 588 -6.26 4.83 -25.82
CA ALA A 588 -7.46 4.75 -26.66
C ALA A 588 -7.41 3.61 -27.72
N ARG A 589 -6.20 3.12 -28.06
CA ARG A 589 -5.97 2.00 -28.98
C ARG A 589 -5.86 0.64 -28.28
N LYS A 590 -5.52 0.59 -26.98
CA LYS A 590 -5.37 -0.66 -26.19
C LYS A 590 -6.56 -0.85 -25.25
N LYS A 591 -7.57 -1.62 -25.70
CA LYS A 591 -8.78 -1.92 -24.91
C LYS A 591 -8.59 -3.01 -23.86
N LYS A 592 -7.63 -3.93 -24.05
CA LYS A 592 -7.34 -5.04 -23.13
C LYS A 592 -6.44 -4.55 -22.00
N VAL A 593 -6.69 -5.04 -20.79
CA VAL A 593 -5.81 -4.85 -19.63
C VAL A 593 -4.53 -5.63 -19.88
N GLU A 594 -3.40 -4.95 -19.82
CA GLU A 594 -2.07 -5.56 -19.87
C GLU A 594 -1.42 -5.37 -18.50
N LYS A 595 -0.62 -6.33 -18.08
CA LYS A 595 0.05 -6.30 -16.78
C LYS A 595 1.47 -6.80 -16.87
N ILE A 596 2.32 -6.39 -15.95
CA ILE A 596 3.65 -6.97 -15.74
C ILE A 596 3.74 -7.45 -14.30
N VAL A 597 4.48 -8.53 -14.09
CA VAL A 597 4.61 -9.17 -12.78
C VAL A 597 6.09 -9.34 -12.47
N PHE A 598 6.51 -9.03 -11.25
CA PHE A 598 7.84 -9.34 -10.75
C PHE A 598 7.74 -10.34 -9.61
N LYS A 599 8.61 -11.34 -9.61
CA LYS A 599 8.66 -12.41 -8.61
C LYS A 599 10.08 -12.62 -8.11
N ASP A 600 10.20 -12.88 -6.82
CA ASP A 600 11.45 -13.35 -6.23
C ASP A 600 11.65 -14.85 -6.48
N SER A 601 12.71 -15.20 -7.21
CA SER A 601 13.02 -16.61 -7.51
C SER A 601 13.45 -17.40 -6.27
N PHE A 602 13.90 -16.72 -5.21
CA PHE A 602 14.31 -17.35 -3.95
C PHE A 602 13.15 -18.07 -3.25
N ASN A 603 11.89 -17.71 -3.55
CA ASN A 603 10.72 -18.42 -2.99
C ASN A 603 10.52 -19.81 -3.62
N PHE A 604 11.12 -20.06 -4.79
CA PHE A 604 11.08 -21.37 -5.46
C PHE A 604 12.38 -22.15 -5.21
N ILE A 605 13.51 -21.45 -5.13
CA ILE A 605 14.84 -22.02 -4.93
C ILE A 605 15.49 -21.31 -3.73
N PRO A 606 15.24 -21.76 -2.48
CA PRO A 606 15.63 -21.07 -1.26
C PRO A 606 17.10 -21.33 -0.87
N MET A 607 18.01 -21.09 -1.81
CA MET A 607 19.45 -21.22 -1.59
C MET A 607 20.22 -20.14 -2.33
N ALA A 608 21.43 -19.82 -1.89
CA ALA A 608 22.28 -18.84 -2.54
C ALA A 608 22.73 -19.28 -3.94
N LEU A 609 22.89 -18.31 -4.85
CA LEU A 609 23.33 -18.54 -6.22
C LEU A 609 24.67 -19.31 -6.32
N SER A 610 25.59 -19.11 -5.36
CA SER A 610 26.88 -19.84 -5.31
C SER A 610 26.73 -21.34 -5.10
N LYS A 611 25.57 -21.82 -4.62
CA LYS A 611 25.28 -23.25 -4.48
C LYS A 611 24.70 -23.88 -5.74
N PHE A 612 24.28 -23.09 -6.73
CA PHE A 612 23.54 -23.58 -7.89
C PHE A 612 24.35 -24.59 -8.70
N SER A 613 25.62 -24.29 -9.02
CA SER A 613 26.46 -25.19 -9.80
C SER A 613 26.58 -26.57 -9.16
N LYS A 614 26.77 -26.62 -7.84
CA LYS A 614 26.82 -27.89 -7.10
C LYS A 614 25.46 -28.58 -7.03
N THR A 615 24.39 -27.84 -6.73
CA THR A 615 23.04 -28.41 -6.54
C THR A 615 22.46 -28.95 -7.85
N PHE A 616 22.67 -28.25 -8.97
CA PHE A 616 22.12 -28.60 -10.27
C PHE A 616 23.12 -29.30 -11.20
N GLY A 617 24.35 -29.57 -10.73
CA GLY A 617 25.40 -30.23 -11.52
C GLY A 617 25.88 -29.40 -12.73
N LEU A 618 25.81 -28.08 -12.65
CA LEU A 618 26.27 -27.19 -13.72
C LEU A 618 27.80 -27.06 -13.70
N SER A 619 28.41 -26.95 -14.87
CA SER A 619 29.87 -26.87 -15.04
C SER A 619 30.46 -25.47 -14.81
N GLU A 620 29.65 -24.49 -14.37
CA GLU A 620 30.08 -23.10 -14.21
C GLU A 620 30.63 -22.82 -12.82
N GLU A 621 31.80 -22.17 -12.74
CA GLU A 621 32.35 -21.65 -11.49
C GLU A 621 31.96 -20.18 -11.34
N LYS A 622 31.35 -19.82 -10.19
CA LYS A 622 31.02 -18.43 -9.88
C LYS A 622 32.33 -17.67 -9.57
N GLY A 623 32.66 -16.67 -10.39
CA GLY A 623 33.78 -15.76 -10.12
C GLY A 623 33.48 -14.72 -9.04
N TYR A 624 34.50 -13.94 -8.67
CA TYR A 624 34.37 -12.83 -7.71
C TYR A 624 34.27 -11.48 -8.45
N PHE A 625 33.37 -10.61 -7.99
CA PHE A 625 33.16 -9.29 -8.57
C PHE A 625 33.82 -8.21 -7.69
N PRO A 626 34.60 -7.27 -8.25
CA PRO A 626 35.27 -6.22 -7.48
C PRO A 626 34.31 -5.08 -7.14
N TYR A 627 33.43 -5.30 -6.16
CA TYR A 627 32.35 -4.36 -5.80
C TYR A 627 32.81 -2.93 -5.54
N LEU A 628 33.98 -2.75 -4.90
CA LEU A 628 34.52 -1.43 -4.58
C LEU A 628 35.19 -0.76 -5.80
N PHE A 629 35.51 -1.52 -6.85
CA PHE A 629 36.05 -0.97 -8.10
C PHE A 629 34.96 -0.50 -9.06
N ASN A 630 33.70 -0.89 -8.83
CA ASN A 630 32.56 -0.41 -9.60
C ASN A 630 32.25 1.06 -9.25
N THR A 631 33.03 1.99 -9.80
CA THR A 631 32.89 3.44 -9.63
C THR A 631 32.80 4.13 -10.98
N ARG A 632 32.40 5.42 -11.00
CA ARG A 632 32.25 6.18 -12.25
C ARG A 632 33.58 6.34 -12.99
N GLU A 633 34.67 6.49 -12.26
CA GLU A 633 36.03 6.66 -12.77
C GLU A 633 36.50 5.41 -13.51
N HIS A 634 36.03 4.24 -13.07
CA HIS A 634 36.40 2.94 -13.61
C HIS A 634 35.40 2.36 -14.62
N GLU A 635 34.31 3.07 -14.97
CA GLU A 635 33.30 2.57 -15.93
C GLU A 635 33.89 2.24 -17.31
N ALA A 636 34.93 2.96 -17.74
CA ALA A 636 35.64 2.72 -18.99
C ALA A 636 36.99 2.00 -18.81
N TYR A 637 37.25 1.42 -17.63
CA TYR A 637 38.51 0.77 -17.31
C TYR A 637 38.71 -0.49 -18.16
N VAL A 638 39.85 -0.57 -18.85
CA VAL A 638 40.32 -1.76 -19.55
C VAL A 638 41.76 -1.99 -19.14
N GLY A 639 42.01 -3.05 -18.38
CA GLY A 639 43.31 -3.31 -17.77
C GLY A 639 43.38 -4.64 -17.03
N PRO A 640 44.47 -4.88 -16.28
CA PRO A 640 44.61 -6.05 -15.42
C PRO A 640 43.54 -6.07 -14.30
N TRP A 641 43.48 -7.16 -13.56
CA TRP A 641 42.53 -7.28 -12.46
C TRP A 641 42.82 -6.23 -11.37
N PRO A 642 41.78 -5.62 -10.77
CA PRO A 642 41.95 -4.71 -9.65
C PRO A 642 42.69 -5.37 -8.48
N ASP A 643 43.27 -4.56 -7.61
CA ASP A 643 43.85 -5.03 -6.35
C ASP A 643 42.81 -5.82 -5.53
N SER A 644 43.28 -6.87 -4.83
CA SER A 644 42.44 -7.74 -3.99
C SER A 644 41.55 -6.96 -3.00
N SER A 645 42.00 -5.79 -2.52
CA SER A 645 41.22 -4.90 -1.65
C SER A 645 39.89 -4.47 -2.24
N PHE A 646 39.75 -4.39 -3.57
CA PHE A 646 38.51 -3.98 -4.23
C PHE A 646 37.40 -5.05 -4.23
N TYR A 647 37.73 -6.28 -3.85
CA TYR A 647 36.80 -7.41 -3.78
C TYR A 647 36.13 -7.55 -2.41
N HIS A 648 36.40 -6.60 -1.49
CA HIS A 648 35.86 -6.58 -0.14
C HIS A 648 36.17 -7.86 0.70
N PRO A 649 37.45 -8.29 0.78
CA PRO A 649 37.84 -9.53 1.45
C PRO A 649 37.44 -9.59 2.93
N GLU A 650 37.26 -8.44 3.58
CA GLU A 650 36.81 -8.33 4.98
C GLU A 650 35.41 -8.91 5.26
N ASN A 651 34.57 -9.05 4.22
CA ASN A 651 33.22 -9.62 4.35
C ASN A 651 33.16 -11.11 4.00
N MET A 652 34.31 -11.73 3.70
CA MET A 652 34.40 -13.15 3.37
C MET A 652 34.60 -13.98 4.64
N ASP A 653 33.93 -15.12 4.74
CA ASP A 653 34.24 -16.10 5.78
C ASP A 653 35.58 -16.82 5.50
N ALA A 654 36.12 -17.51 6.51
CA ALA A 654 37.43 -18.15 6.40
C ALA A 654 37.55 -19.18 5.25
N LYS A 655 36.44 -19.75 4.78
CA LYS A 655 36.45 -20.64 3.61
C LYS A 655 36.44 -19.81 2.33
N GLN A 656 35.56 -18.82 2.24
CA GLN A 656 35.46 -17.91 1.10
C GLN A 656 36.77 -17.16 0.84
N THR A 657 37.50 -16.74 1.89
CA THR A 657 38.81 -16.10 1.75
C THR A 657 39.82 -17.06 1.13
N ARG A 658 39.88 -18.33 1.57
CA ARG A 658 40.78 -19.33 0.96
C ARG A 658 40.44 -19.60 -0.50
N ASP A 659 39.15 -19.71 -0.80
CA ASP A 659 38.66 -19.94 -2.16
C ASP A 659 38.97 -18.71 -3.05
N PHE A 660 38.89 -17.49 -2.50
CA PHE A 660 39.26 -16.23 -3.17
C PHE A 660 40.75 -16.12 -3.41
N ASP A 661 41.59 -16.38 -2.40
CA ASP A 661 43.05 -16.32 -2.49
C ASP A 661 43.63 -17.37 -3.46
N ALA A 662 42.93 -18.49 -3.65
CA ALA A 662 43.30 -19.49 -4.65
C ALA A 662 42.87 -19.10 -6.08
N TRP A 663 41.81 -18.30 -6.19
CA TRP A 663 41.28 -17.80 -7.47
C TRP A 663 42.02 -16.55 -7.98
N TYR A 664 42.38 -15.63 -7.07
CA TYR A 664 43.10 -14.37 -7.34
C TYR A 664 44.59 -14.60 -7.56
#